data_AF-A0A5C4W4A9-F1
#
_entry.id   AF-A0A5C4W4A9-F1
#
_cell.length_a   1.000
_cell.length_b   1.000
_cell.length_c   1.000
_cell.angle_alpha   90.00
_cell.angle_beta   90.00
_cell.angle_gamma   90.00
#
_symmetry.space_group_name_H-M   'P 1'
#
loop_
_entity.id
_entity.type
_entity.pdbx_description
1 polymer ?
#
loop_
_entity_poly.entity_id
_entity_poly.type
_entity_poly.pdbx_seq_one_letter_code
_entity_poly.pdbx_strand_id
1 'polypeptide(L)'
;MADRRSPGRDQRGRGRHAHGGSRPPAVGHAEAGTVGRGTDRAGHRGGAARGLRPARRPRRAGRPRAGRGGRRHAADARPALRASPHAPRPAHPCGRTGPGSRPRPYPRAVRPRRPRGDRRVSTTATTAISGDLRALFAPRGIAVVGASRHPHKLGATLARSLSGFEAAGGRLALVNGRDDTMYGTVAQAAADGPVDLAMICVPAAACADALAEAAAAGARAAVIYAGGFAETGEEGAAHQRRLAEVVTRTGIRVLGPNTSGFLAPHAGLTATFVPGAAQVRPGTVAVVAASGGVNHALAFLLAEAGHGVSLAVGMGNAVDVGAPDILDHLAGDPATAAVALHVESVADGPRLVAAVRRVAAHRPVVALVVGRNDVGAFAASHTGALATSWRVTRAALAQAGAVLVDDERELVDAVGALAVTRLSPRASAGVGVVTAQAGPGLLLLDDLRGRRSAVPELTVATRDRLAELLPPLTYQRNPVDTGRPGPGLGRVLATVAADPGVDVIAAYTLHEPDAVDIVDAVRQGRTPEVPMVVGLGGTGEEVARRRKALLEAGVAVSAEPRGVAAAAAALLADARARAVAAGSRPRDGRVPEDVTGRVRGGVTGQVPEDVTGRVPEGVTGRHDEHQAKELLSRLGVATMPRRACRDRAGARAAFAELGGPVAVKLLDAGVLHKTDVGGVHLGITGQDGLEAALDRLDAAGARHYLVERMAPPGVDLIVGARRDPVFGPVVLVGLGGTVAEALSDVAVRLAPLSPVQAASMPSELAGHALLAGWRGGPVLDVDELSQVVVALGDLLDANPLLDEIEINPLRLTADGLVALDAVIIPREADDAQPHL
;
A
#
# COMPACT_ATOMS: atom_id res chain seq x y z
N MET A 1 26.35 -29.86 66.81
CA MET A 1 27.56 -30.12 66.00
C MET A 1 27.82 -28.84 65.21
N ALA A 2 28.84 -28.02 65.47
CA ALA A 2 30.13 -28.24 66.16
C ALA A 2 30.97 -29.35 65.48
N ASP A 3 32.28 -29.18 65.22
CA ASP A 3 33.20 -28.13 65.71
C ASP A 3 34.42 -27.92 64.75
N ARG A 4 35.07 -26.74 64.84
CA ARG A 4 36.53 -26.43 65.01
C ARG A 4 37.66 -27.31 64.38
N ARG A 5 38.91 -26.84 64.17
CA ARG A 5 39.59 -25.50 64.02
C ARG A 5 41.10 -25.68 63.72
N SER A 6 41.68 -24.84 62.84
CA SER A 6 43.07 -24.25 62.95
C SER A 6 44.27 -25.26 62.94
N PRO A 7 45.57 -24.87 63.19
CA PRO A 7 46.23 -23.54 63.25
C PRO A 7 47.63 -23.39 62.54
N GLY A 8 48.07 -22.14 62.32
CA GLY A 8 49.50 -21.71 62.40
C GLY A 8 50.28 -21.44 61.08
N ARG A 9 51.39 -20.67 61.07
CA ARG A 9 51.99 -19.79 62.12
C ARG A 9 53.16 -18.91 61.56
N ASP A 10 53.28 -17.64 62.01
CA ASP A 10 54.53 -16.88 62.36
C ASP A 10 55.69 -16.66 61.32
N GLN A 11 56.62 -15.67 61.35
CA GLN A 11 56.83 -14.42 62.15
C GLN A 11 57.94 -13.46 61.59
N ARG A 12 57.82 -12.13 61.84
CA ARG A 12 58.87 -11.06 62.02
C ARG A 12 59.85 -10.73 60.85
N GLY A 13 60.42 -9.51 60.71
CA GLY A 13 60.20 -8.21 61.38
C GLY A 13 61.40 -7.21 61.31
N ARG A 14 61.21 -5.96 61.82
CA ARG A 14 62.18 -4.81 61.96
C ARG A 14 62.48 -4.00 60.66
N GLY A 15 62.68 -2.66 60.65
CA GLY A 15 62.32 -1.61 61.64
C GLY A 15 63.11 -0.27 61.56
N ARG A 16 62.42 0.89 61.67
CA ARG A 16 62.90 2.30 61.90
C ARG A 16 63.82 2.92 60.79
N HIS A 17 64.05 4.24 60.65
CA HIS A 17 63.78 5.49 61.41
C HIS A 17 63.11 6.59 60.53
N ALA A 18 63.01 7.87 60.98
CA ALA A 18 62.09 8.87 60.39
C ALA A 18 62.61 10.33 60.29
N HIS A 19 62.07 11.08 59.31
CA HIS A 19 61.91 12.55 59.17
C HIS A 19 60.86 12.79 58.04
N GLY A 20 60.17 13.94 57.87
CA GLY A 20 60.05 15.15 58.70
C GLY A 20 59.76 16.44 57.88
N GLY A 21 58.50 16.93 57.83
CA GLY A 21 58.11 18.17 57.12
C GLY A 21 56.59 18.44 57.11
N SER A 22 56.15 19.71 57.00
CA SER A 22 54.80 20.20 57.36
C SER A 22 53.91 20.78 56.23
N ARG A 23 52.60 20.94 56.54
CA ARG A 23 51.55 21.80 55.89
C ARG A 23 51.96 23.30 55.79
N PRO A 24 51.15 24.30 55.30
CA PRO A 24 49.81 24.35 54.62
C PRO A 24 49.94 25.07 53.23
N PRO A 25 49.08 25.99 52.66
CA PRO A 25 47.71 26.47 52.90
C PRO A 25 46.77 26.49 51.64
N ALA A 26 45.91 27.51 51.43
CA ALA A 26 44.74 27.55 50.52
C ALA A 26 44.14 28.98 50.29
N VAL A 27 42.97 29.09 49.62
CA VAL A 27 42.00 30.25 49.45
C VAL A 27 42.52 31.56 48.78
N GLY A 28 41.69 32.45 48.16
CA GLY A 28 40.25 32.44 47.79
C GLY A 28 39.70 33.85 47.37
N HIS A 29 38.51 33.92 46.73
CA HIS A 29 37.68 35.14 46.41
C HIS A 29 38.28 36.19 45.39
N ALA A 30 37.57 37.16 44.78
CA ALA A 30 36.16 37.62 44.82
C ALA A 30 35.65 38.34 43.51
N GLU A 31 34.31 38.38 43.33
CA GLU A 31 33.40 39.47 42.85
C GLU A 31 33.55 40.32 41.54
N ALA A 32 32.52 40.20 40.68
CA ALA A 32 31.51 41.21 40.23
C ALA A 32 31.77 42.39 39.23
N GLY A 33 30.79 42.57 38.31
CA GLY A 33 30.41 43.83 37.60
C GLY A 33 30.89 44.01 36.14
N THR A 34 30.22 44.74 35.22
CA THR A 34 28.81 45.24 35.14
C THR A 34 28.47 45.80 33.73
N VAL A 35 27.24 45.57 33.24
CA VAL A 35 26.39 46.42 32.33
C VAL A 35 26.88 46.90 30.92
N GLY A 36 25.98 46.79 29.93
CA GLY A 36 25.98 47.51 28.62
C GLY A 36 25.53 46.59 27.47
N ARG A 37 24.31 46.59 26.88
CA ARG A 37 23.37 47.64 26.37
C ARG A 37 23.90 48.47 25.19
N GLY A 38 23.33 48.21 24.00
CA GLY A 38 23.41 48.97 22.73
C GLY A 38 23.15 48.00 21.56
N THR A 39 22.27 48.18 20.57
CA THR A 39 21.96 49.32 19.66
C THR A 39 23.15 49.66 18.72
N ASP A 40 22.98 49.80 17.39
CA ASP A 40 21.75 49.83 16.58
C ASP A 40 21.96 49.42 15.10
N ARG A 41 20.84 49.28 14.40
CA ARG A 41 20.57 49.50 12.95
C ARG A 41 21.73 49.72 11.95
N ALA A 42 21.74 48.82 10.96
CA ALA A 42 21.45 49.08 9.54
C ALA A 42 22.38 49.94 8.64
N GLY A 43 22.44 49.54 7.37
CA GLY A 43 23.07 50.29 6.28
C GLY A 43 24.47 49.77 5.90
N HIS A 44 24.88 49.81 4.63
CA HIS A 44 24.12 50.11 3.42
C HIS A 44 24.75 49.46 2.17
N ARG A 45 24.18 49.77 1.00
CA ARG A 45 24.65 49.47 -0.37
C ARG A 45 26.19 49.54 -0.48
N GLY A 46 26.89 48.72 -1.27
CA GLY A 46 26.49 47.83 -2.36
C GLY A 46 27.48 47.96 -3.53
N GLY A 47 27.66 46.93 -4.36
CA GLY A 47 28.60 47.00 -5.50
C GLY A 47 28.71 45.69 -6.27
N ALA A 48 28.60 45.75 -7.60
CA ALA A 48 28.61 44.57 -8.47
C ALA A 48 29.81 44.61 -9.44
N ALA A 49 30.60 43.53 -9.50
CA ALA A 49 31.62 43.35 -10.53
C ALA A 49 31.90 41.86 -10.86
N ARG A 50 31.37 41.44 -12.01
CA ARG A 50 31.91 40.47 -13.00
C ARG A 50 32.88 39.37 -12.49
N GLY A 51 32.38 38.13 -12.50
CA GLY A 51 33.14 36.91 -12.22
C GLY A 51 34.22 36.51 -13.23
N LEU A 52 34.85 35.37 -12.91
CA LEU A 52 35.93 34.71 -13.67
C LEU A 52 35.62 33.22 -13.89
N ARG A 53 36.16 32.64 -14.97
CA ARG A 53 36.18 31.18 -15.23
C ARG A 53 37.61 30.61 -15.03
N PRO A 54 37.76 29.29 -14.78
CA PRO A 54 38.97 28.74 -14.14
C PRO A 54 40.09 28.31 -15.10
N ALA A 55 41.33 28.27 -14.57
CA ALA A 55 42.52 27.71 -15.21
C ALA A 55 42.88 26.30 -14.68
N ARG A 56 43.84 25.61 -15.30
CA ARG A 56 44.18 24.19 -15.05
C ARG A 56 45.67 23.93 -14.75
N ARG A 57 45.93 23.04 -13.77
CA ARG A 57 47.09 22.09 -13.70
C ARG A 57 48.50 22.71 -13.43
N PRO A 58 49.53 21.94 -12.96
CA PRO A 58 50.13 20.77 -13.63
C PRO A 58 50.34 19.50 -12.76
N ARG A 59 51.41 18.71 -13.00
CA ARG A 59 51.58 17.26 -12.70
C ARG A 59 52.94 16.92 -12.05
N ARG A 60 53.04 15.76 -11.37
CA ARG A 60 54.10 14.69 -11.43
C ARG A 60 53.86 13.65 -10.30
N ALA A 61 54.37 12.42 -10.26
CA ALA A 61 54.74 11.42 -11.28
C ALA A 61 55.02 10.05 -10.61
N GLY A 62 54.83 8.91 -11.31
CA GLY A 62 55.18 7.57 -10.79
C GLY A 62 54.88 6.43 -11.78
N ARG A 63 55.79 5.45 -11.89
CA ARG A 63 55.79 4.23 -12.74
C ARG A 63 56.97 3.32 -12.31
N PRO A 64 57.13 2.05 -12.75
CA PRO A 64 56.71 1.40 -14.01
C PRO A 64 55.61 0.32 -13.75
N ARG A 65 55.40 -0.83 -14.43
CA ARG A 65 56.13 -1.54 -15.51
C ARG A 65 55.25 -2.08 -16.65
N ALA A 66 55.24 -3.39 -16.92
CA ALA A 66 54.76 -4.06 -18.14
C ALA A 66 53.88 -5.30 -17.83
N GLY A 67 53.06 -5.84 -18.75
CA GLY A 67 52.71 -5.36 -20.10
C GLY A 67 52.28 -6.47 -21.10
N ARG A 68 52.01 -6.08 -22.37
CA ARG A 68 51.58 -6.90 -23.55
C ARG A 68 50.18 -7.55 -23.44
N GLY A 69 49.31 -7.56 -24.45
CA GLY A 69 49.21 -6.90 -25.78
C GLY A 69 47.71 -6.76 -26.16
N GLY A 70 47.24 -5.84 -27.02
CA GLY A 70 47.35 -5.84 -28.50
C GLY A 70 46.26 -6.73 -29.14
N ARG A 71 45.38 -6.33 -30.08
CA ARG A 71 45.26 -5.14 -30.98
C ARG A 71 43.75 -4.79 -31.14
N ARG A 72 43.31 -3.52 -31.04
CA ARG A 72 42.99 -2.53 -32.11
C ARG A 72 41.98 -2.95 -33.21
N HIS A 73 40.84 -2.23 -33.24
CA HIS A 73 40.19 -1.52 -34.38
C HIS A 73 39.76 -2.28 -35.66
N ALA A 74 38.69 -1.91 -36.39
CA ALA A 74 37.55 -0.98 -36.16
C ALA A 74 36.48 -1.11 -37.28
N ALA A 75 35.42 -0.30 -37.19
CA ALA A 75 34.58 0.25 -38.26
C ALA A 75 33.44 -0.59 -38.91
N ASP A 76 32.21 -0.09 -38.68
CA ASP A 76 31.17 0.25 -39.69
C ASP A 76 30.36 -0.79 -40.49
N ALA A 77 29.28 -0.23 -41.07
CA ALA A 77 28.39 -0.70 -42.14
C ALA A 77 27.24 -1.68 -41.80
N ARG A 78 26.02 -1.12 -41.83
CA ARG A 78 24.80 -1.85 -42.23
C ARG A 78 24.84 -2.13 -43.74
N PRO A 79 24.08 -3.12 -44.23
CA PRO A 79 23.25 -2.91 -45.43
C PRO A 79 21.76 -3.18 -45.16
N ALA A 80 20.89 -2.90 -46.14
CA ALA A 80 19.44 -2.98 -46.01
C ALA A 80 18.75 -3.68 -47.19
N LEU A 81 17.59 -4.29 -46.91
CA LEU A 81 16.41 -4.54 -47.75
C LEU A 81 16.55 -4.62 -49.28
N ARG A 82 16.24 -5.82 -49.83
CA ARG A 82 15.48 -6.09 -51.08
C ARG A 82 15.23 -7.61 -51.20
N ALA A 83 14.29 -8.13 -52.00
CA ALA A 83 12.83 -7.88 -52.08
C ALA A 83 12.16 -8.91 -53.03
N SER A 84 11.17 -9.68 -52.53
CA SER A 84 10.15 -10.42 -53.33
C SER A 84 10.61 -11.55 -54.28
N PRO A 85 9.71 -12.38 -54.87
CA PRO A 85 8.38 -12.83 -54.42
C PRO A 85 8.19 -14.38 -54.47
N HIS A 86 7.13 -14.91 -53.84
CA HIS A 86 6.07 -15.72 -54.50
C HIS A 86 5.05 -16.28 -53.50
N ALA A 87 3.77 -16.35 -53.91
CA ALA A 87 2.71 -17.16 -53.29
C ALA A 87 2.29 -18.27 -54.26
N PRO A 88 1.57 -19.33 -53.80
CA PRO A 88 0.11 -19.30 -54.01
C PRO A 88 -0.76 -19.95 -52.91
N ARG A 89 -2.07 -19.76 -53.06
CA ARG A 89 -3.25 -20.37 -52.40
C ARG A 89 -4.41 -20.32 -53.41
N PRO A 90 -5.57 -20.97 -53.22
CA PRO A 90 -5.91 -22.14 -52.37
C PRO A 90 -6.67 -23.24 -53.16
N ALA A 91 -7.13 -24.32 -52.49
CA ALA A 91 -8.22 -25.17 -53.00
C ALA A 91 -8.99 -25.90 -51.87
N HIS A 92 -10.32 -25.93 -51.98
CA HIS A 92 -11.26 -26.85 -51.32
C HIS A 92 -12.14 -27.49 -52.42
N PRO A 93 -12.74 -28.67 -52.19
CA PRO A 93 -14.21 -28.71 -52.16
C PRO A 93 -14.83 -29.74 -51.17
N CYS A 94 -16.17 -29.79 -51.13
CA CYS A 94 -17.02 -30.72 -50.37
C CYS A 94 -17.03 -32.17 -50.91
N GLY A 95 -17.60 -33.20 -50.28
CA GLY A 95 -18.23 -33.33 -48.94
C GLY A 95 -19.46 -34.28 -48.90
N ARG A 96 -20.04 -34.50 -47.70
CA ARG A 96 -21.34 -35.18 -47.35
C ARG A 96 -21.50 -36.71 -47.54
N THR A 97 -22.03 -37.39 -46.49
CA THR A 97 -23.38 -38.02 -46.46
C THR A 97 -23.85 -38.33 -45.01
N GLY A 98 -25.17 -38.50 -44.78
CA GLY A 98 -25.80 -38.87 -43.48
C GLY A 98 -26.01 -40.39 -43.32
N PRO A 99 -26.91 -40.91 -42.43
CA PRO A 99 -28.20 -40.35 -41.94
C PRO A 99 -28.35 -40.33 -40.39
N GLY A 100 -29.48 -40.03 -39.73
CA GLY A 100 -30.76 -39.42 -40.16
C GLY A 100 -32.05 -40.06 -39.59
N SER A 101 -32.81 -39.33 -38.75
CA SER A 101 -34.18 -39.67 -38.29
C SER A 101 -35.01 -38.41 -37.93
N ARG A 102 -36.32 -38.54 -37.62
CA ARG A 102 -37.39 -37.49 -37.68
C ARG A 102 -38.32 -37.60 -36.43
N PRO A 103 -39.44 -36.81 -36.20
CA PRO A 103 -40.12 -35.80 -37.04
C PRO A 103 -40.67 -34.50 -36.35
N ARG A 104 -41.45 -33.74 -37.13
CA ARG A 104 -42.21 -32.45 -36.94
C ARG A 104 -43.59 -32.63 -36.23
N PRO A 105 -44.51 -31.62 -36.16
CA PRO A 105 -44.45 -30.15 -35.87
C PRO A 105 -45.59 -29.65 -34.91
N TYR A 106 -45.68 -28.34 -34.62
CA TYR A 106 -46.97 -27.57 -34.46
C TYR A 106 -46.74 -26.03 -34.58
N PRO A 107 -47.76 -25.13 -34.59
CA PRO A 107 -47.73 -23.96 -35.50
C PRO A 107 -47.90 -22.56 -34.84
N ARG A 108 -48.11 -21.55 -35.70
CA ARG A 108 -48.18 -20.08 -35.45
C ARG A 108 -48.93 -19.64 -34.18
N ALA A 109 -48.34 -18.67 -33.47
CA ALA A 109 -48.93 -18.01 -32.31
C ALA A 109 -49.87 -16.83 -32.67
N VAL A 110 -50.79 -16.54 -31.74
CA VAL A 110 -51.66 -15.35 -31.71
C VAL A 110 -51.21 -14.44 -30.56
N ARG A 111 -51.21 -13.11 -30.74
CA ARG A 111 -50.92 -12.15 -29.66
C ARG A 111 -52.13 -12.02 -28.71
N PRO A 112 -51.90 -11.91 -27.39
CA PRO A 112 -52.22 -10.61 -26.77
C PRO A 112 -51.31 -10.16 -25.61
N ARG A 113 -51.22 -8.82 -25.47
CA ARG A 113 -50.95 -7.99 -24.28
C ARG A 113 -49.65 -8.19 -23.44
N ARG A 114 -49.03 -7.05 -23.10
CA ARG A 114 -47.91 -6.91 -22.14
C ARG A 114 -48.42 -6.86 -20.68
N PRO A 115 -47.66 -7.39 -19.70
CA PRO A 115 -47.43 -6.77 -18.40
C PRO A 115 -46.20 -5.83 -18.44
N ARG A 116 -46.10 -4.91 -17.47
CA ARG A 116 -44.84 -4.18 -17.18
C ARG A 116 -44.01 -4.99 -16.18
N GLY A 117 -42.69 -4.82 -16.20
CA GLY A 117 -41.79 -5.36 -15.19
C GLY A 117 -40.33 -5.27 -15.61
N ASP A 118 -39.56 -4.40 -14.98
CA ASP A 118 -38.13 -4.25 -15.25
C ASP A 118 -37.35 -5.48 -14.80
N ARG A 119 -36.55 -6.03 -15.71
CA ARG A 119 -35.35 -6.80 -15.38
C ARG A 119 -34.25 -6.36 -16.32
N ARG A 120 -33.27 -5.62 -15.78
CA ARG A 120 -31.98 -5.42 -16.43
C ARG A 120 -31.39 -6.80 -16.74
N VAL A 121 -30.85 -6.99 -17.94
CA VAL A 121 -30.17 -8.24 -18.29
C VAL A 121 -28.88 -8.27 -17.48
N SER A 122 -28.85 -9.08 -16.42
CA SER A 122 -27.58 -9.39 -15.75
C SER A 122 -26.74 -10.17 -16.74
N THR A 123 -25.64 -9.57 -17.18
CA THR A 123 -24.52 -10.34 -17.72
C THR A 123 -24.09 -11.37 -16.68
N THR A 124 -23.69 -12.55 -17.15
CA THR A 124 -23.36 -13.69 -16.31
C THR A 124 -22.03 -13.45 -15.61
N ALA A 125 -22.06 -13.12 -14.32
CA ALA A 125 -20.88 -13.21 -13.48
C ALA A 125 -20.41 -14.67 -13.45
N THR A 126 -19.14 -14.91 -13.80
CA THR A 126 -18.50 -16.22 -13.62
C THR A 126 -18.48 -16.53 -12.13
N THR A 127 -19.29 -17.51 -11.71
CA THR A 127 -19.44 -17.87 -10.29
C THR A 127 -18.15 -18.47 -9.75
N ALA A 128 -17.28 -17.62 -9.20
CA ALA A 128 -16.03 -18.04 -8.58
C ALA A 128 -16.32 -19.03 -7.43
N ILE A 129 -15.98 -20.30 -7.65
CA ILE A 129 -16.13 -21.35 -6.64
C ILE A 129 -15.08 -21.09 -5.56
N SER A 130 -15.51 -20.59 -4.40
CA SER A 130 -14.66 -20.49 -3.21
C SER A 130 -14.38 -21.90 -2.65
N GLY A 131 -13.46 -22.61 -3.30
CA GLY A 131 -13.14 -24.00 -3.00
C GLY A 131 -12.54 -24.16 -1.60
N ASP A 132 -13.05 -25.14 -0.85
CA ASP A 132 -12.70 -25.39 0.55
C ASP A 132 -11.21 -25.77 0.73
N LEU A 133 -10.41 -24.84 1.25
CA LEU A 133 -8.98 -25.04 1.49
C LEU A 133 -8.66 -25.93 2.71
N ARG A 134 -9.65 -26.54 3.38
CA ARG A 134 -9.39 -27.51 4.47
C ARG A 134 -8.49 -28.67 4.04
N ALA A 135 -8.58 -29.14 2.80
CA ALA A 135 -7.68 -30.19 2.29
C ALA A 135 -6.21 -29.74 2.20
N LEU A 136 -5.94 -28.43 2.12
CA LEU A 136 -4.61 -27.86 2.10
C LEU A 136 -4.08 -27.62 3.53
N PHE A 137 -4.87 -26.96 4.38
CA PHE A 137 -4.39 -26.48 5.69
C PHE A 137 -4.76 -27.36 6.89
N ALA A 138 -5.70 -28.30 6.73
CA ALA A 138 -6.10 -29.28 7.75
C ALA A 138 -6.32 -30.70 7.16
N PRO A 139 -5.35 -31.27 6.42
CA PRO A 139 -5.43 -32.63 5.87
C PRO A 139 -5.42 -33.70 6.98
N ARG A 140 -6.05 -34.86 6.74
CA ARG A 140 -5.95 -36.03 7.63
C ARG A 140 -4.77 -36.94 7.25
N GLY A 141 -4.35 -36.87 5.99
CA GLY A 141 -3.19 -37.59 5.48
C GLY A 141 -2.52 -36.88 4.31
N ILE A 142 -1.20 -37.03 4.22
CA ILE A 142 -0.31 -36.32 3.31
C ILE A 142 0.56 -37.32 2.55
N ALA A 143 0.64 -37.21 1.22
CA ALA A 143 1.60 -37.94 0.40
C ALA A 143 2.75 -37.03 -0.07
N VAL A 144 3.99 -37.38 0.29
CA VAL A 144 5.21 -36.68 -0.19
C VAL A 144 5.71 -37.36 -1.46
N VAL A 145 5.44 -36.75 -2.62
CA VAL A 145 5.77 -37.29 -3.94
C VAL A 145 7.17 -36.83 -4.35
N GLY A 146 8.08 -37.79 -4.57
CA GLY A 146 9.51 -37.51 -4.68
C GLY A 146 10.24 -37.58 -3.33
N ALA A 147 9.72 -38.40 -2.39
CA ALA A 147 10.40 -38.74 -1.15
C ALA A 147 11.79 -39.39 -1.42
N SER A 148 12.69 -39.33 -0.45
CA SER A 148 14.08 -39.75 -0.65
C SER A 148 14.80 -40.09 0.65
N ARG A 149 15.66 -41.12 0.62
CA ARG A 149 16.56 -41.47 1.72
C ARG A 149 17.82 -40.60 1.79
N HIS A 150 18.19 -39.92 0.70
CA HIS A 150 19.30 -38.96 0.71
C HIS A 150 18.88 -37.66 1.43
N PRO A 151 19.56 -37.25 2.52
CA PRO A 151 19.04 -36.23 3.44
C PRO A 151 18.95 -34.82 2.83
N HIS A 152 19.76 -34.54 1.81
CA HIS A 152 19.83 -33.24 1.12
C HIS A 152 18.78 -33.04 0.02
N LYS A 153 18.05 -34.09 -0.41
CA LYS A 153 16.98 -33.93 -1.41
C LYS A 153 15.73 -33.33 -0.78
N LEU A 154 15.04 -32.48 -1.55
CA LEU A 154 13.86 -31.71 -1.13
C LEU A 154 12.80 -32.56 -0.41
N GLY A 155 12.34 -33.66 -1.01
CA GLY A 155 11.35 -34.57 -0.40
C GLY A 155 11.82 -35.27 0.87
N ALA A 156 13.14 -35.43 1.07
CA ALA A 156 13.69 -35.94 2.34
C ALA A 156 13.60 -34.90 3.46
N THR A 157 13.81 -33.61 3.13
CA THR A 157 13.67 -32.51 4.09
C THR A 157 12.21 -32.26 4.46
N LEU A 158 11.30 -32.31 3.48
CA LEU A 158 9.85 -32.18 3.72
C LEU A 158 9.29 -33.37 4.53
N ALA A 159 9.73 -34.60 4.28
CA ALA A 159 9.36 -35.73 5.12
C ALA A 159 9.73 -35.51 6.61
N ARG A 160 10.90 -34.91 6.89
CA ARG A 160 11.32 -34.59 8.27
C ARG A 160 10.55 -33.41 8.88
N SER A 161 10.17 -32.40 8.10
CA SER A 161 9.43 -31.24 8.61
C SER A 161 8.01 -31.60 9.06
N LEU A 162 7.41 -32.64 8.48
CA LEU A 162 6.09 -33.16 8.82
C LEU A 162 6.04 -34.00 10.11
N SER A 163 7.17 -34.19 10.81
CA SER A 163 7.23 -34.95 12.07
C SER A 163 6.27 -34.42 13.16
N GLY A 164 6.00 -33.11 13.20
CA GLY A 164 4.99 -32.52 14.10
C GLY A 164 3.55 -32.89 13.76
N PHE A 165 3.25 -33.13 12.48
CA PHE A 165 1.94 -33.58 12.00
C PHE A 165 1.74 -35.08 12.25
N GLU A 166 2.78 -35.89 12.03
CA GLU A 166 2.78 -37.32 12.35
C GLU A 166 2.63 -37.56 13.87
N ALA A 167 3.35 -36.79 14.71
CA ALA A 167 3.19 -36.81 16.16
C ALA A 167 1.80 -36.34 16.66
N ALA A 168 1.08 -35.55 15.86
CA ALA A 168 -0.31 -35.16 16.11
C ALA A 168 -1.34 -36.22 15.62
N GLY A 169 -0.88 -37.37 15.10
CA GLY A 169 -1.73 -38.45 14.58
C GLY A 169 -2.12 -38.31 13.10
N GLY A 170 -1.53 -37.34 12.38
CA GLY A 170 -1.72 -37.17 10.94
C GLY A 170 -0.98 -38.24 10.13
N ARG A 171 -1.61 -38.81 9.10
CA ARG A 171 -1.02 -39.89 8.32
C ARG A 171 0.01 -39.37 7.31
N LEU A 172 1.28 -39.78 7.44
CA LEU A 172 2.33 -39.48 6.46
C LEU A 172 2.58 -40.67 5.54
N ALA A 173 2.58 -40.44 4.23
CA ALA A 173 2.94 -41.42 3.20
C ALA A 173 4.10 -40.90 2.34
N LEU A 174 5.14 -41.71 2.16
CA LEU A 174 6.31 -41.37 1.34
C LEU A 174 6.20 -42.09 -0.02
N VAL A 175 6.19 -41.31 -1.11
CA VAL A 175 5.97 -41.83 -2.47
C VAL A 175 7.22 -41.62 -3.34
N ASN A 176 7.79 -42.73 -3.82
CA ASN A 176 8.94 -42.77 -4.72
C ASN A 176 9.05 -44.15 -5.42
N GLY A 177 8.53 -44.26 -6.64
CA GLY A 177 8.63 -45.46 -7.49
C GLY A 177 10.04 -45.89 -7.95
N ARG A 178 11.10 -45.46 -7.25
CA ARG A 178 12.49 -45.92 -7.42
C ARG A 178 13.13 -46.41 -6.10
N ASP A 179 12.35 -46.51 -5.03
CA ASP A 179 12.79 -46.95 -3.70
C ASP A 179 11.78 -47.99 -3.19
N ASP A 180 12.24 -49.22 -2.99
CA ASP A 180 11.43 -50.37 -2.59
C ASP A 180 10.97 -50.31 -1.13
N THR A 181 11.46 -49.34 -0.35
CA THR A 181 11.01 -49.05 1.01
C THR A 181 9.96 -47.95 1.11
N MET A 182 9.39 -47.52 -0.03
CA MET A 182 8.39 -46.44 -0.14
C MET A 182 7.20 -46.87 -1.01
N TYR A 183 6.10 -46.11 -0.97
CA TYR A 183 4.99 -46.31 -1.89
C TYR A 183 5.44 -45.99 -3.33
N GLY A 184 5.10 -46.85 -4.28
CA GLY A 184 5.45 -46.64 -5.70
C GLY A 184 4.62 -45.52 -6.35
N THR A 185 3.35 -45.40 -5.95
CA THR A 185 2.38 -44.41 -6.45
C THR A 185 1.55 -43.80 -5.32
N VAL A 186 0.93 -42.65 -5.57
CA VAL A 186 -0.05 -42.02 -4.67
C VAL A 186 -1.30 -42.89 -4.55
N ALA A 187 -1.67 -43.64 -5.60
CA ALA A 187 -2.79 -44.58 -5.55
C ALA A 187 -2.56 -45.74 -4.57
N GLN A 188 -1.34 -46.28 -4.50
CA GLN A 188 -0.96 -47.26 -3.47
C GLN A 188 -1.00 -46.61 -2.07
N ALA A 189 -0.45 -45.40 -1.93
CA ALA A 189 -0.52 -44.65 -0.67
C ALA A 189 -1.96 -44.36 -0.21
N ALA A 190 -2.92 -44.18 -1.12
CA ALA A 190 -4.33 -43.93 -0.82
C ALA A 190 -5.13 -45.20 -0.48
N ALA A 191 -4.67 -46.39 -0.89
CA ALA A 191 -5.31 -47.66 -0.50
C ALA A 191 -5.14 -47.93 1.00
N ASP A 192 -3.97 -47.62 1.55
CA ASP A 192 -3.60 -47.85 2.96
C ASP A 192 -4.06 -46.71 3.92
N GLY A 193 -4.95 -45.83 3.47
CA GLY A 193 -5.52 -44.74 4.29
C GLY A 193 -5.59 -43.39 3.57
N PRO A 194 -6.10 -42.34 4.24
CA PRO A 194 -6.35 -41.05 3.60
C PRO A 194 -5.08 -40.40 3.03
N VAL A 195 -5.27 -39.74 1.89
CA VAL A 195 -4.34 -38.78 1.26
C VAL A 195 -5.21 -37.60 0.80
N ASP A 196 -5.33 -36.57 1.64
CA ASP A 196 -6.10 -35.36 1.31
C ASP A 196 -5.22 -34.35 0.55
N LEU A 197 -3.92 -34.35 0.85
CA LEU A 197 -2.90 -33.42 0.35
C LEU A 197 -1.72 -34.16 -0.32
N ALA A 198 -1.29 -33.70 -1.49
CA ALA A 198 -0.05 -34.15 -2.15
C ALA A 198 1.04 -33.07 -2.13
N MET A 199 2.20 -33.36 -1.54
CA MET A 199 3.37 -32.48 -1.49
C MET A 199 4.37 -32.91 -2.56
N ILE A 200 4.39 -32.19 -3.69
CA ILE A 200 5.04 -32.60 -4.94
C ILE A 200 6.44 -31.99 -5.04
N CYS A 201 7.45 -32.87 -5.03
CA CYS A 201 8.88 -32.54 -4.92
C CYS A 201 9.70 -33.00 -6.15
N VAL A 202 9.03 -33.24 -7.29
CA VAL A 202 9.63 -33.68 -8.56
C VAL A 202 9.95 -32.49 -9.48
N PRO A 203 10.81 -32.62 -10.51
CA PRO A 203 11.09 -31.54 -11.46
C PRO A 203 9.84 -31.07 -12.23
N ALA A 204 9.82 -29.78 -12.62
CA ALA A 204 8.66 -29.12 -13.22
C ALA A 204 7.97 -29.90 -14.36
N ALA A 205 8.74 -30.46 -15.28
CA ALA A 205 8.25 -31.27 -16.40
C ALA A 205 7.38 -32.48 -16.00
N ALA A 206 7.57 -33.02 -14.79
CA ALA A 206 6.83 -34.16 -14.24
C ALA A 206 5.71 -33.77 -13.26
N CYS A 207 5.60 -32.49 -12.86
CA CYS A 207 4.64 -32.06 -11.85
C CYS A 207 3.17 -32.19 -12.31
N ALA A 208 2.88 -31.99 -13.60
CA ALA A 208 1.53 -32.14 -14.14
C ALA A 208 1.02 -33.59 -14.10
N ASP A 209 1.89 -34.55 -14.44
CA ASP A 209 1.54 -35.97 -14.43
C ASP A 209 1.40 -36.47 -12.97
N ALA A 210 2.29 -36.04 -12.06
CA ALA A 210 2.20 -36.32 -10.63
C ALA A 210 0.94 -35.69 -9.96
N LEU A 211 0.55 -34.48 -10.38
CA LEU A 211 -0.68 -33.84 -9.91
C LEU A 211 -1.93 -34.59 -10.40
N ALA A 212 -1.92 -35.06 -11.65
CA ALA A 212 -3.00 -35.86 -12.22
C ALA A 212 -3.14 -37.23 -11.53
N GLU A 213 -2.02 -37.87 -11.18
CA GLU A 213 -1.99 -39.09 -10.38
C GLU A 213 -2.56 -38.87 -8.97
N ALA A 214 -2.13 -37.81 -8.28
CA ALA A 214 -2.62 -37.46 -6.95
C ALA A 214 -4.13 -37.19 -6.94
N ALA A 215 -4.64 -36.43 -7.91
CA ALA A 215 -6.06 -36.17 -8.07
C ALA A 215 -6.86 -37.45 -8.36
N ALA A 216 -6.33 -38.35 -9.20
CA ALA A 216 -6.94 -39.66 -9.47
C ALA A 216 -6.93 -40.60 -8.25
N ALA A 217 -5.94 -40.46 -7.36
CA ALA A 217 -5.88 -41.15 -6.06
C ALA A 217 -6.79 -40.52 -4.98
N GLY A 218 -7.51 -39.43 -5.31
CA GLY A 218 -8.49 -38.78 -4.42
C GLY A 218 -7.97 -37.59 -3.60
N ALA A 219 -6.73 -37.15 -3.82
CA ALA A 219 -6.21 -35.94 -3.19
C ALA A 219 -7.00 -34.71 -3.66
N ARG A 220 -7.33 -33.80 -2.72
CA ARG A 220 -8.15 -32.61 -2.97
C ARG A 220 -7.32 -31.33 -3.02
N ALA A 221 -6.11 -31.36 -2.48
CA ALA A 221 -5.14 -30.28 -2.58
C ALA A 221 -3.74 -30.80 -2.92
N ALA A 222 -2.89 -29.92 -3.44
CA ALA A 222 -1.46 -30.15 -3.61
C ALA A 222 -0.62 -28.89 -3.32
N VAL A 223 0.65 -29.10 -2.95
CA VAL A 223 1.70 -28.07 -2.94
C VAL A 223 2.79 -28.49 -3.92
N ILE A 224 3.18 -27.60 -4.83
CA ILE A 224 4.24 -27.85 -5.81
C ILE A 224 5.46 -26.99 -5.48
N TYR A 225 6.51 -27.63 -4.95
CA TYR A 225 7.69 -26.94 -4.42
C TYR A 225 8.75 -26.61 -5.49
N ALA A 226 8.67 -27.21 -6.68
CA ALA A 226 9.65 -27.00 -7.74
C ALA A 226 9.46 -25.64 -8.44
N GLY A 227 10.57 -24.99 -8.77
CA GLY A 227 10.66 -24.00 -9.86
C GLY A 227 10.97 -24.67 -11.20
N GLY A 228 11.11 -23.86 -12.25
CA GLY A 228 11.12 -24.27 -13.66
C GLY A 228 9.78 -24.02 -14.35
N PHE A 229 9.04 -23.00 -13.94
CA PHE A 229 7.71 -22.64 -14.44
C PHE A 229 7.72 -21.26 -15.13
N ALA A 230 6.66 -20.46 -15.05
CA ALA A 230 6.58 -19.20 -15.82
C ALA A 230 7.74 -18.21 -15.57
N GLU A 231 8.40 -18.29 -14.41
CA GLU A 231 9.60 -17.53 -14.06
C GLU A 231 10.85 -17.89 -14.89
N THR A 232 10.86 -19.05 -15.57
CA THR A 232 11.97 -19.48 -16.44
C THR A 232 11.67 -19.36 -17.94
N GLY A 233 10.67 -18.56 -18.33
CA GLY A 233 10.35 -18.28 -19.73
C GLY A 233 9.42 -19.31 -20.40
N GLU A 234 9.46 -19.39 -21.73
CA GLU A 234 8.40 -20.05 -22.53
C GLU A 234 8.21 -21.55 -22.25
N GLU A 235 9.30 -22.30 -22.04
CA GLU A 235 9.26 -23.74 -21.71
C GLU A 235 8.61 -23.98 -20.33
N GLY A 236 9.03 -23.24 -19.31
CA GLY A 236 8.43 -23.32 -17.98
C GLY A 236 6.99 -22.78 -17.95
N ALA A 237 6.67 -21.77 -18.77
CA ALA A 237 5.29 -21.34 -18.98
C ALA A 237 4.44 -22.45 -19.63
N ALA A 238 5.01 -23.31 -20.49
CA ALA A 238 4.33 -24.50 -21.00
C ALA A 238 4.11 -25.56 -19.90
N HIS A 239 5.07 -25.77 -18.99
CA HIS A 239 4.85 -26.59 -17.80
C HIS A 239 3.73 -26.03 -16.90
N GLN A 240 3.66 -24.70 -16.73
CA GLN A 240 2.62 -24.06 -15.92
C GLN A 240 1.23 -24.16 -16.58
N ARG A 241 1.12 -24.08 -17.92
CA ARG A 241 -0.12 -24.36 -18.64
C ARG A 241 -0.61 -25.79 -18.42
N ARG A 242 0.28 -26.80 -18.50
CA ARG A 242 -0.06 -28.20 -18.20
C ARG A 242 -0.50 -28.43 -16.75
N LEU A 243 -0.05 -27.62 -15.79
CA LEU A 243 -0.61 -27.64 -14.42
C LEU A 243 -2.04 -27.09 -14.38
N ALA A 244 -2.28 -25.92 -14.99
CA ALA A 244 -3.60 -25.30 -15.04
C ALA A 244 -4.64 -26.19 -15.74
N GLU A 245 -4.24 -26.89 -16.82
CA GLU A 245 -5.06 -27.90 -17.50
C GLU A 245 -5.50 -29.03 -16.55
N VAL A 246 -4.60 -29.52 -15.68
CA VAL A 246 -4.91 -30.57 -14.70
C VAL A 246 -5.81 -30.06 -13.58
N VAL A 247 -5.56 -28.84 -13.06
CA VAL A 247 -6.43 -28.17 -12.08
C VAL A 247 -7.85 -28.05 -12.63
N THR A 248 -8.02 -27.44 -13.81
CA THR A 248 -9.32 -27.23 -14.46
C THR A 248 -10.05 -28.56 -14.74
N ARG A 249 -9.32 -29.62 -15.13
CA ARG A 249 -9.89 -30.93 -15.44
C ARG A 249 -10.32 -31.74 -14.21
N THR A 250 -9.72 -31.50 -13.04
CA THR A 250 -9.89 -32.38 -11.85
C THR A 250 -10.48 -31.68 -10.63
N GLY A 251 -10.41 -30.36 -10.54
CA GLY A 251 -10.83 -29.58 -9.38
C GLY A 251 -9.90 -29.67 -8.17
N ILE A 252 -8.71 -30.28 -8.31
CA ILE A 252 -7.69 -30.29 -7.24
C ILE A 252 -7.15 -28.87 -7.02
N ARG A 253 -7.11 -28.39 -5.77
CA ARG A 253 -6.56 -27.06 -5.45
C ARG A 253 -5.02 -27.12 -5.38
N VAL A 254 -4.32 -26.11 -5.91
CA VAL A 254 -2.85 -26.08 -5.97
C VAL A 254 -2.27 -24.81 -5.37
N LEU A 255 -1.41 -24.99 -4.36
CA LEU A 255 -0.49 -23.96 -3.87
C LEU A 255 0.84 -24.05 -4.64
N GLY A 256 1.35 -22.92 -5.11
CA GLY A 256 2.52 -22.85 -5.98
C GLY A 256 2.15 -22.73 -7.46
N PRO A 257 3.00 -23.23 -8.40
CA PRO A 257 4.31 -23.84 -8.16
C PRO A 257 5.34 -22.83 -7.62
N ASN A 258 6.61 -23.23 -7.51
CA ASN A 258 7.72 -22.36 -7.08
C ASN A 258 7.47 -21.72 -5.69
N THR A 259 7.03 -22.53 -4.72
CA THR A 259 6.80 -22.09 -3.34
C THR A 259 7.66 -22.84 -2.32
N SER A 260 7.99 -22.17 -1.21
CA SER A 260 8.53 -22.82 -0.01
C SER A 260 7.45 -23.52 0.83
N GLY A 261 6.18 -23.40 0.46
CA GLY A 261 5.02 -23.99 1.14
C GLY A 261 4.44 -23.10 2.24
N PHE A 262 3.93 -23.73 3.30
CA PHE A 262 3.18 -23.05 4.36
C PHE A 262 3.42 -23.63 5.74
N LEU A 263 3.00 -22.90 6.78
CA LEU A 263 2.99 -23.31 8.18
C LEU A 263 1.57 -23.23 8.73
N ALA A 264 1.08 -24.28 9.38
CA ALA A 264 -0.12 -24.26 10.21
C ALA A 264 0.22 -24.83 11.60
N PRO A 265 0.87 -24.05 12.50
CA PRO A 265 1.49 -24.59 13.70
C PRO A 265 0.51 -25.22 14.69
N HIS A 266 -0.75 -24.77 14.73
CA HIS A 266 -1.82 -25.38 15.54
C HIS A 266 -2.13 -26.84 15.14
N ALA A 267 -1.84 -27.22 13.89
CA ALA A 267 -2.01 -28.58 13.37
C ALA A 267 -0.69 -29.38 13.36
N GLY A 268 0.38 -28.87 14.00
CA GLY A 268 1.73 -29.44 13.93
C GLY A 268 2.37 -29.36 12.52
N LEU A 269 1.71 -28.69 11.57
CA LEU A 269 1.96 -28.85 10.15
C LEU A 269 2.99 -27.83 9.62
N THR A 270 4.25 -28.24 9.64
CA THR A 270 5.37 -27.49 9.02
C THR A 270 5.56 -27.98 7.58
N ALA A 271 4.69 -27.55 6.67
CA ALA A 271 4.70 -27.95 5.25
C ALA A 271 5.73 -27.14 4.43
N THR A 272 6.98 -27.08 4.90
CA THR A 272 8.09 -26.36 4.27
C THR A 272 9.43 -27.07 4.43
N PHE A 273 10.35 -26.84 3.50
CA PHE A 273 11.72 -27.33 3.56
C PHE A 273 12.68 -26.41 4.35
N VAL A 274 12.21 -25.26 4.85
CA VAL A 274 13.05 -24.27 5.57
C VAL A 274 13.26 -24.71 7.04
N PRO A 275 14.50 -25.06 7.48
CA PRO A 275 14.70 -25.70 8.78
C PRO A 275 14.31 -24.86 10.00
N GLY A 276 14.45 -23.53 9.93
CA GLY A 276 14.06 -22.63 11.02
C GLY A 276 12.56 -22.59 11.30
N ALA A 277 11.73 -23.03 10.35
CA ALA A 277 10.27 -22.93 10.45
C ALA A 277 9.68 -23.74 11.61
N ALA A 278 10.33 -24.83 12.02
CA ALA A 278 9.91 -25.63 13.17
C ALA A 278 10.00 -24.89 14.53
N GLN A 279 10.59 -23.69 14.57
CA GLN A 279 10.63 -22.82 15.76
C GLN A 279 9.46 -21.82 15.82
N VAL A 280 8.68 -21.69 14.73
CA VAL A 280 7.51 -20.80 14.66
C VAL A 280 6.37 -21.43 15.48
N ARG A 281 5.93 -20.71 16.51
CA ARG A 281 4.96 -21.21 17.49
C ARG A 281 3.51 -20.95 17.04
N PRO A 282 2.53 -21.76 17.48
CA PRO A 282 1.12 -21.42 17.33
C PRO A 282 0.77 -20.09 17.99
N GLY A 283 -0.11 -19.33 17.34
CA GLY A 283 -0.67 -18.07 17.83
C GLY A 283 -1.74 -17.54 16.87
N THR A 284 -1.88 -16.22 16.77
CA THR A 284 -3.06 -15.58 16.15
C THR A 284 -2.75 -14.69 14.94
N VAL A 285 -1.49 -14.51 14.55
CA VAL A 285 -1.15 -13.74 13.33
C VAL A 285 -1.10 -14.67 12.12
N ALA A 286 -1.87 -14.36 11.08
CA ALA A 286 -1.72 -15.02 9.79
C ALA A 286 -0.75 -14.27 8.88
N VAL A 287 -0.06 -14.98 7.98
CA VAL A 287 0.81 -14.41 6.94
C VAL A 287 0.34 -14.94 5.57
N VAL A 288 0.13 -14.02 4.62
CA VAL A 288 -0.21 -14.31 3.23
C VAL A 288 0.79 -13.55 2.35
N ALA A 289 1.77 -14.25 1.78
CA ALA A 289 2.86 -13.61 1.03
C ALA A 289 3.01 -14.20 -0.38
N ALA A 290 3.23 -13.33 -1.37
CA ALA A 290 3.53 -13.74 -2.75
C ALA A 290 4.72 -14.72 -2.80
N SER A 291 5.93 -14.27 -2.48
CA SER A 291 7.10 -15.14 -2.39
C SER A 291 7.21 -15.93 -1.07
N GLY A 292 7.64 -17.19 -1.17
CA GLY A 292 7.90 -18.06 -0.03
C GLY A 292 9.04 -17.57 0.88
N GLY A 293 10.02 -16.84 0.33
CA GLY A 293 11.08 -16.19 1.12
C GLY A 293 10.51 -15.18 2.13
N VAL A 294 9.60 -14.31 1.68
CA VAL A 294 8.97 -13.30 2.55
C VAL A 294 8.02 -13.95 3.56
N ASN A 295 7.32 -15.04 3.19
CA ASN A 295 6.52 -15.82 4.15
C ASN A 295 7.35 -16.23 5.39
N HIS A 296 8.55 -16.77 5.18
CA HIS A 296 9.42 -17.16 6.30
C HIS A 296 10.07 -15.97 7.00
N ALA A 297 10.48 -14.92 6.27
CA ALA A 297 11.02 -13.71 6.88
C ALA A 297 10.02 -13.07 7.88
N LEU A 298 8.76 -12.92 7.46
CA LEU A 298 7.69 -12.41 8.33
C LEU A 298 7.39 -13.35 9.50
N ALA A 299 7.31 -14.67 9.26
CA ALA A 299 7.09 -15.65 10.33
C ALA A 299 8.24 -15.66 11.38
N PHE A 300 9.49 -15.41 10.98
CA PHE A 300 10.62 -15.30 11.90
C PHE A 300 10.64 -13.98 12.65
N LEU A 301 10.36 -12.84 11.99
CA LEU A 301 10.26 -11.54 12.67
C LEU A 301 9.08 -11.50 13.67
N LEU A 302 7.95 -12.13 13.35
CA LEU A 302 6.84 -12.34 14.29
C LEU A 302 7.29 -13.14 15.52
N ALA A 303 8.01 -14.25 15.31
CA ALA A 303 8.53 -15.08 16.39
C ALA A 303 9.60 -14.36 17.25
N GLU A 304 10.43 -13.49 16.65
CA GLU A 304 11.39 -12.62 17.34
C GLU A 304 10.68 -11.55 18.19
N ALA A 305 9.61 -10.95 17.66
CA ALA A 305 8.75 -10.02 18.39
C ALA A 305 7.90 -10.70 19.49
N GLY A 306 7.82 -12.04 19.50
CA GLY A 306 7.08 -12.84 20.49
C GLY A 306 5.67 -13.23 20.07
N HIS A 307 5.26 -12.92 18.84
CA HIS A 307 3.97 -13.32 18.28
C HIS A 307 4.02 -14.74 17.69
N GLY A 308 2.99 -15.53 17.98
CA GLY A 308 2.77 -16.83 17.33
C GLY A 308 1.91 -16.72 16.07
N VAL A 309 2.08 -17.68 15.15
CA VAL A 309 1.41 -17.74 13.85
C VAL A 309 0.19 -18.67 13.90
N SER A 310 -0.92 -18.26 13.29
CA SER A 310 -2.07 -19.14 13.02
C SER A 310 -1.85 -19.96 11.74
N LEU A 311 -1.62 -19.27 10.63
CA LEU A 311 -1.33 -19.81 9.30
C LEU A 311 -0.36 -18.88 8.56
N ALA A 312 0.71 -19.41 7.96
CA ALA A 312 1.68 -18.61 7.18
C ALA A 312 1.95 -19.24 5.80
N VAL A 313 1.48 -18.62 4.72
CA VAL A 313 1.45 -19.16 3.35
C VAL A 313 2.33 -18.36 2.40
N GLY A 314 3.28 -19.05 1.74
CA GLY A 314 3.96 -18.55 0.54
C GLY A 314 3.23 -19.04 -0.71
N MET A 315 2.83 -18.14 -1.60
CA MET A 315 2.00 -18.50 -2.77
C MET A 315 2.83 -19.01 -3.95
N GLY A 316 4.06 -18.53 -4.12
CA GLY A 316 4.86 -18.80 -5.32
C GLY A 316 4.22 -18.19 -6.55
N ASN A 317 4.19 -18.93 -7.66
CA ASN A 317 3.58 -18.48 -8.92
C ASN A 317 2.04 -18.42 -8.89
N ALA A 318 1.39 -18.91 -7.82
CA ALA A 318 -0.06 -18.84 -7.59
C ALA A 318 -0.94 -19.27 -8.80
N VAL A 319 -0.67 -20.44 -9.38
CA VAL A 319 -1.38 -20.93 -10.59
C VAL A 319 -2.87 -21.25 -10.35
N ASP A 320 -3.29 -21.35 -9.09
CA ASP A 320 -4.67 -21.57 -8.67
C ASP A 320 -4.99 -20.89 -7.33
N VAL A 321 -4.37 -21.32 -6.22
CA VAL A 321 -4.62 -20.73 -4.89
C VAL A 321 -3.84 -19.43 -4.77
N GLY A 322 -4.54 -18.30 -4.95
CA GLY A 322 -4.00 -16.95 -4.79
C GLY A 322 -4.37 -16.30 -3.45
N ALA A 323 -3.93 -15.05 -3.26
CA ALA A 323 -4.20 -14.28 -2.05
C ALA A 323 -5.70 -14.16 -1.71
N PRO A 324 -6.63 -13.98 -2.69
CA PRO A 324 -8.05 -13.92 -2.38
C PRO A 324 -8.59 -15.23 -1.78
N ASP A 325 -8.18 -16.40 -2.29
CA ASP A 325 -8.57 -17.71 -1.76
C ASP A 325 -8.13 -17.90 -0.30
N ILE A 326 -6.90 -17.48 0.02
CA ILE A 326 -6.32 -17.60 1.36
C ILE A 326 -6.97 -16.60 2.33
N LEU A 327 -7.23 -15.36 1.88
CA LEU A 327 -7.96 -14.36 2.67
C LEU A 327 -9.41 -14.78 2.93
N ASP A 328 -10.09 -15.40 1.96
CA ASP A 328 -11.45 -15.92 2.13
C ASP A 328 -11.50 -17.11 3.10
N HIS A 329 -10.46 -17.95 3.14
CA HIS A 329 -10.30 -18.97 4.18
C HIS A 329 -10.09 -18.34 5.57
N LEU A 330 -9.20 -17.35 5.67
CA LEU A 330 -8.88 -16.65 6.92
C LEU A 330 -10.04 -15.79 7.47
N ALA A 331 -10.96 -15.33 6.63
CA ALA A 331 -12.16 -14.62 7.06
C ALA A 331 -13.02 -15.47 8.03
N GLY A 332 -13.07 -16.79 7.80
CA GLY A 332 -13.81 -17.75 8.62
C GLY A 332 -13.00 -18.43 9.74
N ASP A 333 -11.68 -18.25 9.79
CA ASP A 333 -10.81 -18.91 10.77
C ASP A 333 -10.95 -18.28 12.17
N PRO A 334 -11.36 -19.03 13.22
CA PRO A 334 -11.40 -18.53 14.59
C PRO A 334 -10.01 -18.35 15.22
N ALA A 335 -8.97 -19.06 14.76
CA ALA A 335 -7.62 -19.03 15.37
C ALA A 335 -6.84 -17.76 15.01
N THR A 336 -7.06 -17.20 13.82
CA THR A 336 -6.51 -15.91 13.41
C THR A 336 -7.17 -14.74 14.15
N ALA A 337 -6.40 -13.71 14.47
CA ALA A 337 -6.86 -12.41 14.97
C ALA A 337 -6.55 -11.27 13.98
N ALA A 338 -5.37 -11.28 13.34
CA ALA A 338 -4.95 -10.29 12.35
C ALA A 338 -4.19 -10.94 11.20
N VAL A 339 -4.17 -10.30 10.02
CA VAL A 339 -3.50 -10.83 8.81
C VAL A 339 -2.41 -9.89 8.31
N ALA A 340 -1.19 -10.40 8.19
CA ALA A 340 -0.10 -9.79 7.44
C ALA A 340 -0.22 -10.21 5.96
N LEU A 341 -0.35 -9.23 5.06
CA LEU A 341 -0.49 -9.42 3.63
C LEU A 341 0.73 -8.81 2.90
N HIS A 342 1.39 -9.58 2.06
CA HIS A 342 2.53 -9.13 1.24
C HIS A 342 2.25 -9.32 -0.26
N VAL A 343 2.24 -8.20 -1.00
CA VAL A 343 1.82 -8.12 -2.40
C VAL A 343 2.97 -7.64 -3.29
N GLU A 344 3.34 -8.47 -4.27
CA GLU A 344 4.32 -8.16 -5.32
C GLU A 344 3.64 -7.83 -6.66
N SER A 345 2.58 -8.59 -6.99
CA SER A 345 1.72 -8.39 -8.16
C SER A 345 0.28 -8.82 -7.81
N VAL A 346 -0.68 -8.47 -8.67
CA VAL A 346 -2.11 -8.80 -8.51
C VAL A 346 -2.66 -9.22 -9.87
N ALA A 347 -3.22 -10.43 -9.96
CA ALA A 347 -3.83 -10.95 -11.18
C ALA A 347 -5.33 -10.57 -11.31
N ASP A 348 -6.02 -10.40 -10.18
CA ASP A 348 -7.45 -10.05 -10.10
C ASP A 348 -7.64 -9.01 -8.99
N GLY A 349 -7.69 -7.74 -9.38
CA GLY A 349 -7.86 -6.60 -8.48
C GLY A 349 -9.20 -6.63 -7.74
N PRO A 350 -10.35 -6.73 -8.45
CA PRO A 350 -11.67 -6.80 -7.82
C PRO A 350 -11.82 -7.92 -6.80
N ARG A 351 -11.33 -9.14 -7.08
CA ARG A 351 -11.41 -10.27 -6.16
C ARG A 351 -10.52 -10.09 -4.94
N LEU A 352 -9.31 -9.52 -5.10
CA LEU A 352 -8.44 -9.17 -3.97
C LEU A 352 -9.07 -8.10 -3.07
N VAL A 353 -9.60 -7.02 -3.66
CA VAL A 353 -10.30 -5.95 -2.93
C VAL A 353 -11.51 -6.50 -2.18
N ALA A 354 -12.28 -7.40 -2.79
CA ALA A 354 -13.44 -8.02 -2.15
C ALA A 354 -13.04 -8.96 -0.98
N ALA A 355 -11.97 -9.75 -1.13
CA ALA A 355 -11.47 -10.63 -0.07
C ALA A 355 -10.88 -9.85 1.11
N VAL A 356 -10.05 -8.83 0.84
CA VAL A 356 -9.52 -7.94 1.89
C VAL A 356 -10.66 -7.23 2.63
N ARG A 357 -11.71 -6.77 1.93
CA ARG A 357 -12.87 -6.14 2.56
C ARG A 357 -13.68 -7.10 3.44
N ARG A 358 -13.80 -8.38 3.05
CA ARG A 358 -14.42 -9.42 3.89
C ARG A 358 -13.64 -9.68 5.17
N VAL A 359 -12.30 -9.75 5.09
CA VAL A 359 -11.46 -9.92 6.29
C VAL A 359 -11.52 -8.66 7.16
N ALA A 360 -11.24 -7.47 6.61
CA ALA A 360 -11.14 -6.18 7.30
C ALA A 360 -12.37 -5.83 8.16
N ALA A 361 -13.57 -6.21 7.70
CA ALA A 361 -14.83 -6.04 8.41
C ALA A 361 -14.85 -6.69 9.82
N HIS A 362 -14.07 -7.75 10.03
CA HIS A 362 -14.02 -8.49 11.29
C HIS A 362 -12.62 -8.52 11.92
N ARG A 363 -11.57 -8.61 11.10
CA ARG A 363 -10.16 -8.80 11.50
C ARG A 363 -9.26 -7.81 10.74
N PRO A 364 -8.33 -7.11 11.41
CA PRO A 364 -7.46 -6.17 10.73
C PRO A 364 -6.52 -6.87 9.74
N VAL A 365 -6.32 -6.24 8.59
CA VAL A 365 -5.34 -6.64 7.56
C VAL A 365 -4.27 -5.56 7.50
N VAL A 366 -3.00 -5.95 7.58
CA VAL A 366 -1.83 -5.07 7.44
C VAL A 366 -1.11 -5.45 6.15
N ALA A 367 -0.99 -4.53 5.20
CA ALA A 367 -0.52 -4.80 3.85
C ALA A 367 0.79 -4.06 3.51
N LEU A 368 1.83 -4.85 3.21
CA LEU A 368 3.06 -4.39 2.57
C LEU A 368 2.96 -4.62 1.06
N VAL A 369 3.20 -3.58 0.27
CA VAL A 369 3.12 -3.61 -1.20
C VAL A 369 4.48 -3.22 -1.78
N VAL A 370 5.04 -4.09 -2.59
CA VAL A 370 6.34 -3.91 -3.28
C VAL A 370 6.12 -3.18 -4.62
N GLY A 371 7.16 -2.54 -5.17
CA GLY A 371 7.09 -1.81 -6.44
C GLY A 371 7.02 -0.28 -6.32
N ARG A 372 7.32 0.30 -5.15
CA ARG A 372 7.34 1.77 -4.92
C ARG A 372 8.31 2.52 -5.85
N ASN A 373 9.44 1.88 -6.13
CA ASN A 373 10.50 2.36 -7.02
C ASN A 373 10.55 1.45 -8.25
N ASP A 374 11.33 1.81 -9.27
CA ASP A 374 11.55 0.94 -10.44
C ASP A 374 12.37 -0.32 -10.10
N VAL A 375 11.67 -1.32 -9.59
CA VAL A 375 12.11 -2.70 -9.41
C VAL A 375 11.30 -3.66 -10.27
N GLY A 376 10.43 -3.13 -11.15
CA GLY A 376 9.45 -3.91 -11.91
C GLY A 376 10.10 -4.94 -12.84
N ALA A 377 11.19 -4.55 -13.51
CA ALA A 377 11.98 -5.46 -14.34
C ALA A 377 12.60 -6.62 -13.54
N PHE A 378 13.08 -6.35 -12.31
CA PHE A 378 13.63 -7.38 -11.43
C PHE A 378 12.52 -8.32 -10.90
N ALA A 379 11.41 -7.76 -10.42
CA ALA A 379 10.25 -8.54 -9.97
C ALA A 379 9.69 -9.45 -11.07
N ALA A 380 9.56 -8.94 -12.31
CA ALA A 380 9.14 -9.72 -13.46
C ALA A 380 10.13 -10.86 -13.78
N SER A 381 11.44 -10.59 -13.72
CA SER A 381 12.49 -11.61 -13.93
C SER A 381 12.54 -12.70 -12.86
N HIS A 382 11.89 -12.49 -11.71
CA HIS A 382 11.86 -13.44 -10.58
C HIS A 382 10.51 -14.17 -10.43
N THR A 383 9.41 -13.60 -10.95
CA THR A 383 8.04 -14.12 -10.75
C THR A 383 7.34 -14.52 -12.05
N GLY A 384 7.85 -14.10 -13.21
CA GLY A 384 7.15 -14.23 -14.50
C GLY A 384 5.92 -13.33 -14.66
N ALA A 385 5.57 -12.53 -13.64
CA ALA A 385 4.40 -11.64 -13.64
C ALA A 385 4.79 -10.18 -13.84
N LEU A 386 3.93 -9.40 -14.50
CA LEU A 386 4.11 -7.94 -14.60
C LEU A 386 3.81 -7.28 -13.24
N ALA A 387 4.67 -6.32 -12.85
CA ALA A 387 4.49 -5.56 -11.63
C ALA A 387 3.28 -4.61 -11.75
N THR A 388 2.35 -4.70 -10.82
CA THR A 388 1.15 -3.84 -10.77
C THR A 388 1.47 -2.45 -10.21
N SER A 389 0.69 -1.43 -10.59
CA SER A 389 0.87 -0.06 -10.11
C SER A 389 0.79 0.03 -8.58
N TRP A 390 1.96 0.19 -7.92
CA TRP A 390 2.10 0.27 -6.46
C TRP A 390 1.12 1.27 -5.81
N ARG A 391 0.93 2.42 -6.46
CA ARG A 391 0.01 3.48 -6.00
C ARG A 391 -1.45 3.06 -6.08
N VAL A 392 -1.86 2.38 -7.16
CA VAL A 392 -3.24 1.87 -7.32
C VAL A 392 -3.48 0.68 -6.38
N THR A 393 -2.57 -0.28 -6.31
CA THR A 393 -2.67 -1.44 -5.40
C THR A 393 -2.78 -0.99 -3.94
N ARG A 394 -2.02 0.01 -3.51
CA ARG A 394 -2.14 0.59 -2.15
C ARG A 394 -3.48 1.30 -1.94
N ALA A 395 -3.91 2.15 -2.87
CA ALA A 395 -5.21 2.81 -2.79
C ALA A 395 -6.38 1.81 -2.71
N ALA A 396 -6.34 0.76 -3.53
CA ALA A 396 -7.29 -0.35 -3.55
C ALA A 396 -7.37 -1.08 -2.20
N LEU A 397 -6.21 -1.43 -1.62
CA LEU A 397 -6.13 -2.13 -0.34
C LEU A 397 -6.59 -1.25 0.84
N ALA A 398 -6.22 0.04 0.85
CA ALA A 398 -6.72 0.99 1.85
C ALA A 398 -8.25 1.19 1.75
N GLN A 399 -8.79 1.29 0.53
CA GLN A 399 -10.22 1.38 0.26
C GLN A 399 -10.98 0.05 0.51
N ALA A 400 -10.27 -1.06 0.59
CA ALA A 400 -10.79 -2.33 1.10
C ALA A 400 -10.79 -2.40 2.65
N GLY A 401 -10.00 -1.56 3.33
CA GLY A 401 -9.91 -1.48 4.79
C GLY A 401 -8.60 -2.04 5.39
N ALA A 402 -7.58 -2.30 4.57
CA ALA A 402 -6.26 -2.68 5.07
C ALA A 402 -5.45 -1.46 5.55
N VAL A 403 -4.70 -1.64 6.64
CA VAL A 403 -3.65 -0.71 7.08
C VAL A 403 -2.43 -0.89 6.18
N LEU A 404 -1.88 0.19 5.65
CA LEU A 404 -0.69 0.15 4.80
C LEU A 404 0.59 0.42 5.60
N VAL A 405 1.66 -0.28 5.26
CA VAL A 405 3.00 -0.15 5.86
C VAL A 405 4.08 -0.12 4.77
N ASP A 406 5.27 0.38 5.10
CA ASP A 406 6.34 0.63 4.11
C ASP A 406 7.53 -0.34 4.18
N ASP A 407 7.71 -1.08 5.29
CA ASP A 407 8.71 -2.14 5.43
C ASP A 407 8.22 -3.34 6.26
N GLU A 408 9.00 -4.42 6.30
CA GLU A 408 8.65 -5.67 6.97
C GLU A 408 8.65 -5.60 8.50
N ARG A 409 9.33 -4.62 9.09
CA ARG A 409 9.34 -4.40 10.55
C ARG A 409 8.12 -3.61 10.98
N GLU A 410 7.79 -2.54 10.25
CA GLU A 410 6.52 -1.82 10.42
C GLU A 410 5.31 -2.75 10.24
N LEU A 411 5.37 -3.71 9.32
CA LEU A 411 4.34 -4.74 9.17
C LEU A 411 4.17 -5.57 10.46
N VAL A 412 5.28 -5.98 11.08
CA VAL A 412 5.28 -6.83 12.28
C VAL A 412 4.81 -6.06 13.52
N ASP A 413 5.29 -4.84 13.74
CA ASP A 413 4.82 -3.96 14.81
C ASP A 413 3.30 -3.66 14.66
N ALA A 414 2.86 -3.31 13.44
CA ALA A 414 1.47 -2.99 13.16
C ALA A 414 0.53 -4.20 13.33
N VAL A 415 0.86 -5.35 12.72
CA VAL A 415 0.02 -6.55 12.80
C VAL A 415 0.04 -7.17 14.21
N GLY A 416 1.18 -7.08 14.89
CA GLY A 416 1.35 -7.54 16.27
C GLY A 416 0.48 -6.75 17.25
N ALA A 417 0.47 -5.43 17.14
CA ALA A 417 -0.42 -4.57 17.92
C ALA A 417 -1.91 -4.82 17.60
N LEU A 418 -2.25 -4.92 16.32
CA LEU A 418 -3.62 -5.14 15.85
C LEU A 418 -4.17 -6.55 16.14
N ALA A 419 -3.30 -7.54 16.38
CA ALA A 419 -3.66 -8.86 16.88
C ALA A 419 -3.96 -8.88 18.39
N VAL A 420 -3.48 -7.89 19.14
CA VAL A 420 -3.67 -7.76 20.60
C VAL A 420 -4.82 -6.81 20.94
N THR A 421 -5.00 -5.73 20.17
CA THR A 421 -6.01 -4.70 20.48
C THR A 421 -6.45 -3.91 19.25
N ARG A 422 -7.63 -3.26 19.33
CA ARG A 422 -8.18 -2.35 18.31
C ARG A 422 -8.94 -1.23 19.02
N LEU A 423 -8.89 -0.01 18.49
CA LEU A 423 -9.69 1.12 18.99
C LEU A 423 -11.16 1.02 18.55
N SER A 424 -12.06 1.74 19.22
CA SER A 424 -13.43 1.95 18.70
C SER A 424 -13.39 2.75 17.38
N PRO A 425 -14.23 2.44 16.37
CA PRO A 425 -14.24 3.16 15.09
C PRO A 425 -14.44 4.66 15.28
N ARG A 426 -13.53 5.47 14.73
CA ARG A 426 -13.57 6.94 14.77
C ARG A 426 -12.71 7.53 13.65
N ALA A 427 -13.14 8.67 13.10
CA ALA A 427 -12.44 9.30 11.97
C ALA A 427 -11.13 10.02 12.37
N SER A 428 -10.96 10.33 13.66
CA SER A 428 -9.71 10.83 14.27
C SER A 428 -9.60 10.25 15.69
N ALA A 429 -8.38 9.95 16.12
CA ALA A 429 -8.08 9.40 17.45
C ALA A 429 -6.78 10.01 17.99
N GLY A 430 -6.73 10.34 19.28
CA GLY A 430 -5.57 11.01 19.88
C GLY A 430 -4.58 10.05 20.55
N VAL A 431 -3.29 10.31 20.38
CA VAL A 431 -2.19 9.56 21.01
C VAL A 431 -1.67 10.32 22.23
N GLY A 432 -1.75 9.70 23.41
CA GLY A 432 -1.06 10.15 24.61
C GLY A 432 0.33 9.53 24.67
N VAL A 433 1.38 10.34 24.51
CA VAL A 433 2.77 9.84 24.46
C VAL A 433 3.40 9.94 25.85
N VAL A 434 4.00 8.85 26.33
CA VAL A 434 4.73 8.79 27.61
C VAL A 434 6.12 8.22 27.37
N THR A 435 7.17 8.89 27.85
CA THR A 435 8.55 8.39 27.76
C THR A 435 9.23 8.40 29.11
N ALA A 436 10.07 7.40 29.36
CA ALA A 436 10.99 7.37 30.49
C ALA A 436 12.44 7.76 30.10
N GLN A 437 12.66 8.11 28.83
CA GLN A 437 13.92 8.67 28.35
C GLN A 437 13.63 9.73 27.26
N ALA A 438 14.05 10.98 27.48
CA ALA A 438 13.78 12.11 26.58
C ALA A 438 14.17 11.84 25.12
N GLY A 439 15.38 11.32 24.86
CA GLY A 439 15.89 11.07 23.50
C GLY A 439 15.02 10.09 22.69
N PRO A 440 14.78 8.86 23.16
CA PRO A 440 13.81 7.94 22.56
C PRO A 440 12.39 8.52 22.43
N GLY A 441 11.95 9.35 23.38
CA GLY A 441 10.66 10.04 23.31
C GLY A 441 10.55 11.07 22.18
N LEU A 442 11.65 11.76 21.84
CA LEU A 442 11.72 12.63 20.67
C LEU A 442 11.58 11.83 19.37
N LEU A 443 12.23 10.67 19.26
CA LEU A 443 12.10 9.78 18.09
C LEU A 443 10.67 9.26 17.92
N LEU A 444 10.03 8.86 19.03
CA LEU A 444 8.61 8.45 19.05
C LEU A 444 7.69 9.59 18.60
N LEU A 445 7.88 10.81 19.12
CA LEU A 445 7.08 11.98 18.75
C LEU A 445 7.26 12.38 17.28
N ASP A 446 8.48 12.34 16.78
CA ASP A 446 8.80 12.74 15.40
C ASP A 446 8.20 11.78 14.38
N ASP A 447 8.34 10.46 14.59
CA ASP A 447 7.78 9.43 13.70
C ASP A 447 6.22 9.44 13.75
N LEU A 448 5.61 9.59 14.94
CA LEU A 448 4.17 9.79 15.07
C LEU A 448 3.66 11.00 14.28
N ARG A 449 4.39 12.13 14.32
CA ARG A 449 4.06 13.35 13.57
C ARG A 449 4.32 13.20 12.07
N GLY A 450 5.37 12.49 11.66
CA GLY A 450 5.63 12.12 10.27
C GLY A 450 4.49 11.29 9.66
N ARG A 451 3.92 10.35 10.44
CA ARG A 451 2.71 9.59 10.10
C ARG A 451 1.41 10.39 10.20
N ARG A 452 1.46 11.68 10.52
CA ARG A 452 0.31 12.58 10.76
C ARG A 452 -0.64 12.09 11.87
N SER A 453 -0.13 11.34 12.85
CA SER A 453 -0.90 10.91 14.02
C SER A 453 -1.27 12.11 14.89
N ALA A 454 -2.50 12.17 15.40
CA ALA A 454 -2.92 13.27 16.27
C ALA A 454 -2.29 13.11 17.67
N VAL A 455 -1.42 14.05 18.06
CA VAL A 455 -0.80 14.13 19.39
C VAL A 455 -1.31 15.41 20.06
N PRO A 456 -2.49 15.39 20.72
CA PRO A 456 -3.13 16.60 21.24
C PRO A 456 -2.43 17.17 22.47
N GLU A 457 -2.59 18.46 22.76
CA GLU A 457 -2.19 19.01 24.05
C GLU A 457 -3.07 18.45 25.18
N LEU A 458 -2.46 17.96 26.26
CA LEU A 458 -3.17 17.50 27.44
C LEU A 458 -3.89 18.65 28.14
N THR A 459 -5.06 18.37 28.72
CA THR A 459 -5.84 19.38 29.44
C THR A 459 -5.10 19.94 30.66
N VAL A 460 -5.50 21.12 31.12
CA VAL A 460 -4.94 21.74 32.34
C VAL A 460 -5.08 20.80 33.54
N ALA A 461 -6.26 20.19 33.74
CA ALA A 461 -6.49 19.24 34.83
C ALA A 461 -5.57 18.01 34.78
N THR A 462 -5.33 17.44 33.59
CA THR A 462 -4.36 16.35 33.39
C THR A 462 -2.94 16.79 33.77
N ARG A 463 -2.55 17.99 33.35
CA ARG A 463 -1.20 18.53 33.59
C ARG A 463 -0.96 18.88 35.05
N ASP A 464 -1.96 19.45 35.73
CA ASP A 464 -1.90 19.73 37.18
C ASP A 464 -1.76 18.41 37.96
N ARG A 465 -2.48 17.37 37.54
CA ARG A 465 -2.36 16.02 38.13
C ARG A 465 -1.02 15.36 37.85
N LEU A 466 -0.39 15.61 36.71
CA LEU A 466 0.97 15.17 36.41
C LEU A 466 2.02 15.91 37.26
N ALA A 467 1.80 17.19 37.60
CA ALA A 467 2.68 17.96 38.47
C ALA A 467 2.71 17.44 39.92
N GLU A 468 1.67 16.76 40.39
CA GLU A 468 1.69 16.00 41.66
C GLU A 468 2.52 14.70 41.60
N LEU A 469 2.76 14.16 40.40
CA LEU A 469 3.38 12.84 40.17
C LEU A 469 4.85 12.93 39.76
N LEU A 470 5.25 14.04 39.11
CA LEU A 470 6.53 14.18 38.44
C LEU A 470 7.29 15.45 38.90
N PRO A 471 8.63 15.40 39.04
CA PRO A 471 9.42 16.58 39.43
C PRO A 471 9.23 17.77 38.47
N PRO A 472 9.18 19.04 38.92
CA PRO A 472 8.97 20.20 38.05
C PRO A 472 9.99 20.44 36.92
N LEU A 473 11.09 19.68 36.90
CA LEU A 473 12.10 19.64 35.83
C LEU A 473 11.72 18.76 34.63
N THR A 474 10.60 18.03 34.72
CA THR A 474 10.09 17.14 33.65
C THR A 474 9.22 17.88 32.63
N TYR A 475 9.15 17.37 31.41
CA TYR A 475 8.26 17.93 30.37
C TYR A 475 6.86 17.31 30.48
N GLN A 476 5.93 18.05 31.09
CA GLN A 476 4.57 17.61 31.45
C GLN A 476 3.50 18.14 30.47
N ARG A 477 3.68 17.89 29.17
CA ARG A 477 2.66 18.16 28.12
C ARG A 477 2.40 16.84 27.38
N ASN A 478 2.20 16.87 26.06
CA ASN A 478 2.24 15.67 25.22
C ASN A 478 3.45 15.81 24.28
N PRO A 479 4.50 14.97 24.38
CA PRO A 479 4.68 13.83 25.29
C PRO A 479 4.81 14.24 26.77
N VAL A 480 4.57 13.28 27.67
CA VAL A 480 5.01 13.33 29.06
C VAL A 480 6.37 12.63 29.16
N ASP A 481 7.41 13.36 29.55
CA ASP A 481 8.70 12.80 29.92
C ASP A 481 8.76 12.59 31.43
N THR A 482 8.94 11.35 31.91
CA THR A 482 9.08 11.09 33.36
C THR A 482 10.50 11.35 33.86
N GLY A 483 11.47 11.57 32.96
CA GLY A 483 12.86 11.26 33.26
C GLY A 483 13.02 9.77 33.55
N ARG A 484 14.11 9.39 34.23
CA ARG A 484 14.38 8.01 34.66
C ARG A 484 13.11 7.40 35.31
N PRO A 485 12.67 6.19 34.90
CA PRO A 485 11.42 5.63 35.39
C PRO A 485 11.50 5.36 36.90
N GLY A 486 10.35 5.32 37.56
CA GLY A 486 10.23 5.02 38.98
C GLY A 486 8.84 4.51 39.36
N PRO A 487 8.59 4.24 40.65
CA PRO A 487 7.34 3.61 41.12
C PRO A 487 6.05 4.35 40.77
N GLY A 488 6.11 5.65 40.46
CA GLY A 488 4.98 6.44 40.01
C GLY A 488 4.52 6.17 38.57
N LEU A 489 5.27 5.43 37.75
CA LEU A 489 5.04 5.29 36.30
C LEU A 489 3.61 4.80 35.96
N GLY A 490 3.07 3.83 36.71
CA GLY A 490 1.69 3.36 36.51
C GLY A 490 0.66 4.49 36.72
N ARG A 491 0.84 5.32 37.76
CA ARG A 491 -0.04 6.47 38.02
C ARG A 491 0.07 7.54 36.93
N VAL A 492 1.26 7.74 36.35
CA VAL A 492 1.46 8.65 35.21
C VAL A 492 0.73 8.13 33.97
N LEU A 493 0.92 6.85 33.63
CA LEU A 493 0.24 6.20 32.51
C LEU A 493 -1.29 6.31 32.62
N ALA A 494 -1.86 5.99 33.79
CA ALA A 494 -3.29 6.13 34.04
C ALA A 494 -3.78 7.58 33.98
N THR A 495 -2.96 8.56 34.41
CA THR A 495 -3.31 9.99 34.35
C THR A 495 -3.39 10.48 32.90
N VAL A 496 -2.46 10.06 32.03
CA VAL A 496 -2.50 10.41 30.59
C VAL A 496 -3.64 9.66 29.89
N ALA A 497 -3.92 8.41 30.26
CA ALA A 497 -5.05 7.63 29.72
C ALA A 497 -6.43 8.15 30.16
N ALA A 498 -6.49 9.01 31.18
CA ALA A 498 -7.72 9.68 31.62
C ALA A 498 -7.97 11.03 30.95
N ASP A 499 -7.06 11.51 30.08
CA ASP A 499 -7.27 12.75 29.34
C ASP A 499 -8.31 12.56 28.22
N PRO A 500 -9.35 13.40 28.11
CA PRO A 500 -10.42 13.24 27.12
C PRO A 500 -9.98 13.43 25.66
N GLY A 501 -8.73 13.87 25.42
CA GLY A 501 -8.11 13.87 24.10
C GLY A 501 -7.37 12.58 23.74
N VAL A 502 -7.20 11.63 24.67
CA VAL A 502 -6.35 10.44 24.48
C VAL A 502 -7.20 9.18 24.28
N ASP A 503 -6.97 8.50 23.14
CA ASP A 503 -7.62 7.24 22.78
C ASP A 503 -6.65 6.04 22.79
N VAL A 504 -5.35 6.30 22.70
CA VAL A 504 -4.29 5.28 22.79
C VAL A 504 -3.06 5.85 23.49
N ILE A 505 -2.43 5.05 24.36
CA ILE A 505 -1.12 5.39 24.94
C ILE A 505 0.00 4.82 24.06
N ALA A 506 0.95 5.67 23.70
CA ALA A 506 2.23 5.28 23.11
C ALA A 506 3.33 5.51 24.15
N ALA A 507 3.75 4.43 24.83
CA ALA A 507 4.73 4.47 25.90
C ALA A 507 6.11 3.94 25.43
N TYR A 508 7.20 4.50 25.94
CA TYR A 508 8.54 3.95 25.77
C TYR A 508 9.36 3.97 27.07
N THR A 509 10.06 2.87 27.36
CA THR A 509 11.14 2.83 28.36
C THR A 509 12.28 1.90 27.94
N LEU A 510 13.49 2.16 28.42
CA LEU A 510 14.52 1.14 28.59
C LEU A 510 14.17 0.21 29.77
N HIS A 511 14.69 -1.02 29.75
CA HIS A 511 14.57 -1.97 30.85
C HIS A 511 15.54 -1.63 32.01
N GLU A 512 15.00 -1.07 33.09
CA GLU A 512 15.74 -0.77 34.32
C GLU A 512 15.04 -1.45 35.53
N PRO A 513 15.31 -2.73 35.82
CA PRO A 513 14.56 -3.49 36.83
C PRO A 513 14.74 -2.96 38.26
N ASP A 514 15.88 -2.34 38.57
CA ASP A 514 16.13 -1.68 39.87
C ASP A 514 15.32 -0.37 40.05
N ALA A 515 14.74 0.16 38.97
CA ALA A 515 13.99 1.42 38.95
C ALA A 515 12.48 1.20 38.85
N VAL A 516 12.03 0.25 38.02
CA VAL A 516 10.62 -0.15 37.92
C VAL A 516 10.47 -1.58 37.36
N ASP A 517 9.54 -2.36 37.91
CA ASP A 517 9.01 -3.51 37.16
C ASP A 517 7.98 -2.99 36.15
N ILE A 518 8.40 -2.91 34.89
CA ILE A 518 7.58 -2.38 33.80
C ILE A 518 6.29 -3.19 33.58
N VAL A 519 6.27 -4.49 33.91
CA VAL A 519 5.08 -5.32 33.72
C VAL A 519 3.98 -4.89 34.70
N ASP A 520 4.34 -4.71 35.98
CA ASP A 520 3.40 -4.31 37.01
C ASP A 520 3.07 -2.81 36.96
N ALA A 521 4.01 -1.95 36.54
CA ALA A 521 3.70 -0.53 36.28
C ALA A 521 2.69 -0.35 35.14
N VAL A 522 2.81 -1.12 34.04
CA VAL A 522 1.83 -1.08 32.95
C VAL A 522 0.49 -1.70 33.39
N ARG A 523 0.49 -2.79 34.17
CA ARG A 523 -0.76 -3.36 34.74
C ARG A 523 -1.50 -2.38 35.64
N GLN A 524 -0.77 -1.60 36.45
CA GLN A 524 -1.35 -0.55 37.32
C GLN A 524 -1.80 0.69 36.52
N GLY A 525 -1.15 0.99 35.40
CA GLY A 525 -1.42 2.18 34.59
C GLY A 525 -2.43 2.01 33.46
N ARG A 526 -2.86 0.77 33.18
CA ARG A 526 -3.81 0.44 32.13
C ARG A 526 -5.25 0.71 32.57
N THR A 527 -6.04 1.34 31.70
CA THR A 527 -7.50 1.38 31.80
C THR A 527 -8.15 0.37 30.85
N PRO A 528 -9.40 -0.07 31.10
CA PRO A 528 -10.16 -0.87 30.14
C PRO A 528 -10.46 -0.13 28.81
N GLU A 529 -10.57 1.21 28.86
CA GLU A 529 -11.09 2.03 27.76
C GLU A 529 -10.01 2.49 26.76
N VAL A 530 -8.75 2.63 27.21
CA VAL A 530 -7.64 3.19 26.42
C VAL A 530 -6.54 2.14 26.22
N PRO A 531 -6.43 1.54 25.02
CA PRO A 531 -5.34 0.63 24.68
C PRO A 531 -3.96 1.26 24.78
N MET A 532 -2.95 0.42 24.92
CA MET A 532 -1.56 0.85 25.14
C MET A 532 -0.61 0.07 24.23
N VAL A 533 0.32 0.80 23.62
CA VAL A 533 1.51 0.28 22.95
C VAL A 533 2.73 0.63 23.81
N VAL A 534 3.54 -0.37 24.18
CA VAL A 534 4.69 -0.20 25.07
C VAL A 534 5.98 -0.64 24.38
N GLY A 535 6.88 0.31 24.13
CA GLY A 535 8.25 0.04 23.71
C GLY A 535 9.11 -0.31 24.92
N LEU A 536 9.75 -1.48 24.90
CA LEU A 536 10.68 -1.90 25.94
C LEU A 536 12.08 -2.14 25.33
N GLY A 537 12.92 -1.11 25.40
CA GLY A 537 14.30 -1.14 24.90
C GLY A 537 15.26 -1.90 25.83
N GLY A 538 16.27 -2.55 25.24
CA GLY A 538 17.26 -3.37 25.95
C GLY A 538 17.59 -4.66 25.20
N THR A 539 18.45 -5.49 25.78
CA THR A 539 18.95 -6.74 25.17
C THR A 539 18.93 -7.92 26.15
N GLY A 540 19.09 -9.13 25.62
CA GLY A 540 19.16 -10.37 26.42
C GLY A 540 17.79 -10.96 26.78
N GLU A 541 17.82 -12.16 27.38
CA GLU A 541 16.61 -12.96 27.62
C GLU A 541 15.60 -12.30 28.56
N GLU A 542 16.04 -11.51 29.55
CA GLU A 542 15.12 -10.88 30.49
C GLU A 542 14.23 -9.86 29.79
N VAL A 543 14.78 -9.06 28.87
CA VAL A 543 13.98 -8.14 28.05
C VAL A 543 13.00 -8.90 27.18
N ALA A 544 13.40 -10.03 26.60
CA ALA A 544 12.48 -10.90 25.84
C ALA A 544 11.36 -11.49 26.73
N ARG A 545 11.69 -11.94 27.95
CA ARG A 545 10.69 -12.40 28.95
C ARG A 545 9.72 -11.29 29.33
N ARG A 546 10.19 -10.06 29.55
CA ARG A 546 9.34 -8.91 29.91
C ARG A 546 8.45 -8.45 28.76
N ARG A 547 8.96 -8.40 27.52
CA ARG A 547 8.14 -8.15 26.31
C ARG A 547 7.04 -9.22 26.17
N LYS A 548 7.39 -10.50 26.33
CA LYS A 548 6.43 -11.61 26.31
C LYS A 548 5.38 -11.49 27.43
N ALA A 549 5.77 -11.15 28.66
CA ALA A 549 4.85 -10.97 29.78
C ALA A 549 3.87 -9.78 29.60
N LEU A 550 4.28 -8.73 28.87
CA LEU A 550 3.39 -7.63 28.47
C LEU A 550 2.40 -8.08 27.36
N LEU A 551 2.85 -8.82 26.35
CA LEU A 551 1.98 -9.42 25.34
C LEU A 551 0.95 -10.39 25.97
N GLU A 552 1.38 -11.23 26.91
CA GLU A 552 0.51 -12.15 27.67
C GLU A 552 -0.45 -11.42 28.62
N ALA A 553 -0.13 -10.19 29.03
CA ALA A 553 -1.06 -9.29 29.71
C ALA A 553 -2.03 -8.55 28.75
N GLY A 554 -1.99 -8.83 27.45
CA GLY A 554 -2.84 -8.20 26.44
C GLY A 554 -2.51 -6.73 26.18
N VAL A 555 -1.22 -6.39 26.20
CA VAL A 555 -0.67 -5.07 25.85
C VAL A 555 0.12 -5.19 24.55
N ALA A 556 0.01 -4.23 23.63
CA ALA A 556 0.81 -4.24 22.41
C ALA A 556 2.27 -3.84 22.74
N VAL A 557 3.25 -4.53 22.16
CA VAL A 557 4.67 -4.36 22.53
C VAL A 557 5.52 -4.16 21.29
N SER A 558 6.52 -3.29 21.40
CA SER A 558 7.59 -3.14 20.41
C SER A 558 8.97 -3.09 21.07
N ALA A 559 10.02 -3.26 20.27
CA ALA A 559 11.41 -3.12 20.70
C ALA A 559 11.91 -1.67 20.75
N GLU A 560 11.37 -0.80 19.88
CA GLU A 560 12.00 0.48 19.51
C GLU A 560 10.97 1.62 19.34
N PRO A 561 11.37 2.91 19.47
CA PRO A 561 10.45 4.04 19.34
C PRO A 561 9.67 4.10 18.02
N ARG A 562 10.32 3.77 16.89
CA ARG A 562 9.68 3.72 15.56
C ARG A 562 8.62 2.62 15.46
N GLY A 563 8.86 1.47 16.08
CA GLY A 563 7.89 0.38 16.12
C GLY A 563 6.67 0.71 16.99
N VAL A 564 6.87 1.39 18.12
CA VAL A 564 5.75 1.95 18.93
C VAL A 564 4.92 2.94 18.10
N ALA A 565 5.57 3.83 17.34
CA ALA A 565 4.90 4.79 16.48
C ALA A 565 4.13 4.12 15.33
N ALA A 566 4.71 3.11 14.67
CA ALA A 566 4.07 2.32 13.62
C ALA A 566 2.84 1.56 14.15
N ALA A 567 2.97 0.89 15.30
CA ALA A 567 1.87 0.19 15.97
C ALA A 567 0.73 1.14 16.39
N ALA A 568 1.04 2.30 16.97
CA ALA A 568 0.04 3.30 17.33
C ALA A 568 -0.66 3.89 16.09
N ALA A 569 0.09 4.20 15.03
CA ALA A 569 -0.48 4.67 13.77
C ALA A 569 -1.34 3.61 13.07
N ALA A 570 -1.02 2.33 13.20
CA ALA A 570 -1.82 1.22 12.68
C ALA A 570 -3.18 1.10 13.40
N LEU A 571 -3.20 1.26 14.73
CA LEU A 571 -4.43 1.32 15.52
C LEU A 571 -5.33 2.51 15.10
N LEU A 572 -4.73 3.67 14.85
CA LEU A 572 -5.39 4.87 14.32
C LEU A 572 -5.98 4.62 12.91
N ALA A 573 -5.19 4.03 12.02
CA ALA A 573 -5.59 3.77 10.64
C ALA A 573 -6.75 2.76 10.54
N ASP A 574 -6.69 1.67 11.29
CA ASP A 574 -7.77 0.67 11.37
C ASP A 574 -9.07 1.25 11.95
N ALA A 575 -8.98 2.17 12.92
CA ALA A 575 -10.14 2.88 13.47
C ALA A 575 -10.77 3.85 12.46
N ARG A 576 -9.95 4.58 11.69
CA ARG A 576 -10.41 5.49 10.62
C ARG A 576 -11.02 4.73 9.45
N ALA A 577 -10.41 3.61 9.04
CA ALA A 577 -10.93 2.74 7.99
C ALA A 577 -12.32 2.19 8.35
N ARG A 578 -12.49 1.65 9.57
CA ARG A 578 -13.80 1.19 10.07
C ARG A 578 -14.81 2.33 10.19
N ALA A 579 -14.40 3.54 10.57
CA ALA A 579 -15.29 4.70 10.64
C ALA A 579 -15.83 5.10 9.25
N VAL A 580 -14.96 5.18 8.25
CA VAL A 580 -15.34 5.48 6.85
C VAL A 580 -16.24 4.37 6.28
N ALA A 581 -15.93 3.10 6.55
CA ALA A 581 -16.79 1.97 6.16
C ALA A 581 -18.19 2.01 6.82
N ALA A 582 -18.28 2.57 8.03
CA ALA A 582 -19.55 2.84 8.73
C ALA A 582 -20.22 4.18 8.32
N GLY A 583 -19.74 4.86 7.28
CA GLY A 583 -20.30 6.12 6.79
C GLY A 583 -19.99 7.36 7.63
N SER A 584 -19.10 7.26 8.63
CA SER A 584 -18.68 8.41 9.44
C SER A 584 -17.81 9.37 8.62
N ARG A 585 -18.29 10.60 8.39
CA ARG A 585 -17.46 11.68 7.87
C ARG A 585 -16.33 12.03 8.86
N PRO A 586 -15.14 12.42 8.39
CA PRO A 586 -14.20 13.20 9.19
C PRO A 586 -14.89 14.43 9.78
N ARG A 587 -14.53 14.79 11.02
CA ARG A 587 -14.73 16.16 11.49
C ARG A 587 -13.53 16.96 11.00
N ASP A 588 -13.79 17.99 10.20
CA ASP A 588 -12.73 18.80 9.61
C ASP A 588 -11.82 19.46 10.65
N GLY A 589 -10.63 19.84 10.18
CA GLY A 589 -9.60 20.43 11.02
C GLY A 589 -10.11 21.68 11.72
N ARG A 590 -9.95 21.71 13.05
CA ARG A 590 -10.05 22.95 13.83
C ARG A 590 -8.92 23.89 13.42
N VAL A 591 -9.19 24.71 12.41
CA VAL A 591 -8.61 26.06 12.35
C VAL A 591 -8.99 26.75 13.67
N PRO A 592 -8.06 27.42 14.37
CA PRO A 592 -8.40 28.17 15.57
C PRO A 592 -9.51 29.19 15.31
N GLU A 593 -10.47 29.29 16.22
CA GLU A 593 -11.61 30.21 16.13
C GLU A 593 -11.17 31.67 16.36
N ASP A 594 -10.55 32.30 15.34
CA ASP A 594 -10.16 33.72 15.44
C ASP A 594 -10.06 34.48 14.09
N VAL A 595 -10.64 33.95 13.00
CA VAL A 595 -10.73 34.68 11.70
C VAL A 595 -12.08 34.48 11.00
N THR A 596 -13.17 35.02 11.56
CA THR A 596 -14.46 35.16 10.85
C THR A 596 -14.83 36.63 10.70
N GLY A 597 -14.63 37.20 9.50
CA GLY A 597 -14.56 38.66 9.39
C GLY A 597 -14.72 39.33 8.02
N ARG A 598 -15.32 38.70 6.99
CA ARG A 598 -15.87 39.44 5.83
C ARG A 598 -16.86 38.65 4.95
N VAL A 599 -18.11 39.10 4.98
CA VAL A 599 -19.05 39.28 3.86
C VAL A 599 -19.06 38.22 2.74
N ARG A 600 -20.13 37.40 2.71
CA ARG A 600 -20.59 36.76 1.46
C ARG A 600 -21.12 37.83 0.50
N GLY A 601 -20.67 37.80 -0.75
CA GLY A 601 -21.11 38.71 -1.82
C GLY A 601 -20.96 38.08 -3.20
N GLY A 602 -21.49 36.86 -3.38
CA GLY A 602 -21.30 36.07 -4.59
C GLY A 602 -22.08 36.60 -5.79
N VAL A 603 -21.43 36.60 -6.96
CA VAL A 603 -22.08 36.82 -8.25
C VAL A 603 -22.64 35.50 -8.75
N THR A 604 -23.95 35.41 -8.95
CA THR A 604 -24.63 34.19 -9.38
C THR A 604 -24.35 33.89 -10.87
N GLY A 605 -23.32 33.08 -11.14
CA GLY A 605 -23.29 32.29 -12.36
C GLY A 605 -24.45 31.28 -12.33
N GLN A 606 -25.33 31.31 -13.33
CA GLN A 606 -26.50 30.43 -13.35
C GLN A 606 -26.09 28.98 -13.63
N VAL A 607 -26.10 28.14 -12.59
CA VAL A 607 -26.19 26.69 -12.76
C VAL A 607 -27.57 26.39 -13.36
N PRO A 608 -27.68 25.65 -14.49
CA PRO A 608 -28.97 25.28 -15.05
C PRO A 608 -29.75 24.39 -14.07
N GLU A 609 -31.05 24.65 -13.87
CA GLU A 609 -31.89 23.95 -12.89
C GLU A 609 -32.21 22.48 -13.25
N ASP A 610 -31.65 21.97 -14.35
CA ASP A 610 -31.99 20.66 -14.96
C ASP A 610 -30.85 19.61 -14.84
N VAL A 611 -29.91 19.82 -13.90
CA VAL A 611 -28.86 18.82 -13.56
C VAL A 611 -29.49 17.67 -12.76
N THR A 612 -30.25 16.81 -13.44
CA THR A 612 -30.57 15.49 -12.88
C THR A 612 -29.27 14.70 -12.74
N GLY A 613 -29.00 14.15 -11.56
CA GLY A 613 -27.80 13.32 -11.28
C GLY A 613 -27.82 11.96 -11.96
N ARG A 614 -27.99 11.94 -13.29
CA ARG A 614 -27.91 10.76 -14.15
C ARG A 614 -26.60 10.81 -14.91
N VAL A 615 -25.85 9.70 -14.85
CA VAL A 615 -24.69 9.50 -15.71
C VAL A 615 -25.11 9.66 -17.19
N PRO A 616 -24.44 10.52 -17.99
CA PRO A 616 -24.75 10.69 -19.40
C PRO A 616 -24.58 9.39 -20.21
N GLU A 617 -25.69 8.85 -20.72
CA GLU A 617 -25.69 7.68 -21.59
C GLU A 617 -25.11 8.02 -22.98
N GLY A 618 -24.41 7.07 -23.61
CA GLY A 618 -24.01 7.17 -25.02
C GLY A 618 -22.81 8.09 -25.32
N VAL A 619 -21.99 8.45 -24.33
CA VAL A 619 -20.73 9.17 -24.57
C VAL A 619 -19.74 8.24 -25.29
N THR A 620 -19.41 8.55 -26.55
CA THR A 620 -18.55 7.72 -27.42
C THR A 620 -17.69 8.56 -28.35
N GLY A 621 -16.53 8.04 -28.74
CA GLY A 621 -15.63 8.70 -29.70
C GLY A 621 -14.73 9.77 -29.08
N ARG A 622 -13.78 10.27 -29.86
CA ARG A 622 -12.84 11.32 -29.41
C ARG A 622 -13.60 12.66 -29.34
N HIS A 623 -13.48 13.34 -28.21
CA HIS A 623 -14.12 14.64 -27.97
C HIS A 623 -13.09 15.75 -28.13
N ASP A 624 -13.48 16.88 -28.74
CA ASP A 624 -12.71 18.11 -28.62
C ASP A 624 -12.93 18.78 -27.24
N GLU A 625 -12.11 19.77 -26.88
CA GLU A 625 -12.20 20.44 -25.57
C GLU A 625 -13.56 21.13 -25.34
N HIS A 626 -14.24 21.59 -26.40
CA HIS A 626 -15.54 22.22 -26.28
C HIS A 626 -16.60 21.20 -25.87
N GLN A 627 -16.63 20.06 -26.57
CA GLN A 627 -17.50 18.92 -26.33
C GLN A 627 -17.24 18.26 -24.97
N ALA A 628 -15.97 18.11 -24.60
CA ALA A 628 -15.56 17.58 -23.30
C ALA A 628 -16.06 18.50 -22.16
N LYS A 629 -15.91 19.82 -22.30
CA LYS A 629 -16.49 20.78 -21.34
C LYS A 629 -18.01 20.86 -21.36
N GLU A 630 -18.68 20.54 -22.48
CA GLU A 630 -20.15 20.38 -22.50
C GLU A 630 -20.59 19.12 -21.75
N LEU A 631 -19.78 18.05 -21.73
CA LEU A 631 -20.02 16.89 -20.88
C LEU A 631 -19.80 17.24 -19.40
N LEU A 632 -18.69 17.89 -19.06
CA LEU A 632 -18.42 18.37 -17.69
C LEU A 632 -19.54 19.27 -17.16
N SER A 633 -20.07 20.18 -17.99
CA SER A 633 -21.19 21.05 -17.62
C SER A 633 -22.48 20.27 -17.33
N ARG A 634 -22.72 19.14 -18.04
CA ARG A 634 -23.84 18.22 -17.78
C ARG A 634 -23.63 17.35 -16.53
N LEU A 635 -22.39 17.18 -16.08
CA LEU A 635 -22.03 16.57 -14.79
C LEU A 635 -22.05 17.58 -13.62
N GLY A 636 -22.48 18.82 -13.86
CA GLY A 636 -22.52 19.89 -12.85
C GLY A 636 -21.19 20.61 -12.60
N VAL A 637 -20.12 20.28 -13.33
CA VAL A 637 -18.81 20.93 -13.18
C VAL A 637 -18.80 22.26 -13.93
N ALA A 638 -18.52 23.37 -13.23
CA ALA A 638 -18.48 24.68 -13.85
C ALA A 638 -17.34 24.79 -14.88
N THR A 639 -17.60 25.48 -15.99
CA THR A 639 -16.63 25.74 -17.06
C THR A 639 -16.71 27.21 -17.49
N MET A 640 -15.58 27.76 -17.96
CA MET A 640 -15.58 29.17 -18.39
C MET A 640 -16.43 29.39 -19.65
N PRO A 641 -17.10 30.57 -19.79
CA PRO A 641 -17.82 30.93 -21.01
C PRO A 641 -16.89 30.93 -22.23
N ARG A 642 -17.27 30.17 -23.26
CA ARG A 642 -16.44 29.83 -24.42
C ARG A 642 -17.24 29.75 -25.72
N ARG A 643 -16.54 29.79 -26.85
CA ARG A 643 -17.08 29.64 -28.21
C ARG A 643 -16.14 28.78 -29.07
N ALA A 644 -16.67 27.69 -29.62
CA ALA A 644 -16.00 26.93 -30.67
C ALA A 644 -16.13 27.70 -32.00
N CYS A 645 -14.99 27.98 -32.64
CA CYS A 645 -14.89 28.87 -33.80
C CYS A 645 -14.31 28.08 -34.98
N ARG A 646 -15.06 28.03 -36.10
CA ARG A 646 -14.64 27.28 -37.31
C ARG A 646 -13.59 28.00 -38.16
N ASP A 647 -13.35 29.28 -37.89
CA ASP A 647 -12.44 30.13 -38.63
C ASP A 647 -12.04 31.36 -37.77
N ARG A 648 -11.11 32.19 -38.28
CA ARG A 648 -10.65 33.41 -37.62
C ARG A 648 -11.74 34.48 -37.46
N ALA A 649 -12.75 34.53 -38.32
CA ALA A 649 -13.84 35.50 -38.22
C ALA A 649 -14.75 35.16 -37.03
N GLY A 650 -15.07 33.88 -36.85
CA GLY A 650 -15.70 33.36 -35.64
C GLY A 650 -14.90 33.67 -34.37
N ALA A 651 -13.57 33.49 -34.40
CA ALA A 651 -12.71 33.81 -33.26
C ALA A 651 -12.73 35.31 -32.88
N ARG A 652 -12.71 36.20 -33.88
CA ARG A 652 -12.85 37.66 -33.67
C ARG A 652 -14.22 38.04 -33.09
N ALA A 653 -15.29 37.44 -33.60
CA ALA A 653 -16.65 37.65 -33.08
C ALA A 653 -16.79 37.17 -31.62
N ALA A 654 -16.29 35.97 -31.33
CA ALA A 654 -16.28 35.40 -29.98
C ALA A 654 -15.46 36.24 -28.99
N PHE A 655 -14.30 36.78 -29.40
CA PHE A 655 -13.51 37.67 -28.56
C PHE A 655 -14.27 38.96 -28.19
N ALA A 656 -14.96 39.56 -29.18
CA ALA A 656 -15.80 40.74 -28.96
C ALA A 656 -17.04 40.46 -28.10
N GLU A 657 -17.64 39.26 -28.21
CA GLU A 657 -18.79 38.83 -27.40
C GLU A 657 -18.41 38.53 -25.94
N LEU A 658 -17.31 37.78 -25.74
CA LEU A 658 -16.92 37.29 -24.42
C LEU A 658 -16.36 38.40 -23.53
N GLY A 659 -15.51 39.29 -24.08
CA GLY A 659 -14.93 40.42 -23.38
C GLY A 659 -13.95 40.06 -22.24
N GLY A 660 -13.16 41.05 -21.84
CA GLY A 660 -12.06 40.88 -20.88
C GLY A 660 -10.88 40.06 -21.45
N PRO A 661 -9.96 39.58 -20.60
CA PRO A 661 -8.88 38.71 -21.03
C PRO A 661 -9.42 37.33 -21.44
N VAL A 662 -9.05 36.85 -22.63
CA VAL A 662 -9.40 35.50 -23.11
C VAL A 662 -8.18 34.59 -23.25
N ALA A 663 -8.44 33.28 -23.18
CA ALA A 663 -7.60 32.26 -23.78
C ALA A 663 -8.06 31.99 -25.22
N VAL A 664 -7.11 31.67 -26.09
CA VAL A 664 -7.35 31.21 -27.47
C VAL A 664 -6.56 29.92 -27.65
N LYS A 665 -7.24 28.83 -28.01
CA LYS A 665 -6.69 27.48 -28.07
C LYS A 665 -6.97 26.82 -29.43
N LEU A 666 -6.09 25.90 -29.84
CA LEU A 666 -6.35 24.98 -30.95
C LEU A 666 -7.46 24.00 -30.54
N LEU A 667 -8.48 23.83 -31.39
CA LEU A 667 -9.62 22.94 -31.11
C LEU A 667 -9.63 21.76 -32.09
N ASP A 668 -9.11 20.61 -31.64
CA ASP A 668 -9.04 19.35 -32.40
C ASP A 668 -9.10 18.15 -31.44
N ALA A 669 -9.98 17.18 -31.70
CA ALA A 669 -10.14 15.95 -30.92
C ALA A 669 -8.96 14.95 -31.09
N GLY A 670 -8.03 15.23 -32.03
CA GLY A 670 -6.76 14.52 -32.17
C GLY A 670 -5.62 15.08 -31.33
N VAL A 671 -5.75 16.27 -30.74
CA VAL A 671 -4.65 16.98 -30.04
C VAL A 671 -4.93 17.05 -28.54
N LEU A 672 -4.45 16.06 -27.79
CA LEU A 672 -4.64 15.97 -26.33
C LEU A 672 -3.79 17.02 -25.59
N HIS A 673 -2.46 16.95 -25.73
CA HIS A 673 -1.50 17.85 -25.07
C HIS A 673 -1.29 19.14 -25.88
N LYS A 674 -2.32 19.99 -25.92
CA LYS A 674 -2.35 21.25 -26.68
C LYS A 674 -1.19 22.20 -26.36
N THR A 675 -0.75 22.25 -25.11
CA THR A 675 0.36 23.12 -24.66
C THR A 675 1.69 22.79 -25.35
N ASP A 676 1.99 21.51 -25.55
CA ASP A 676 3.29 21.05 -26.07
C ASP A 676 3.50 21.37 -27.55
N VAL A 677 2.40 21.44 -28.31
CA VAL A 677 2.38 21.92 -29.71
C VAL A 677 2.26 23.44 -29.81
N GLY A 678 2.30 24.17 -28.69
CA GLY A 678 2.10 25.62 -28.64
C GLY A 678 0.65 26.06 -28.87
N GLY A 679 -0.30 25.13 -28.87
CA GLY A 679 -1.72 25.31 -29.21
C GLY A 679 -2.56 26.05 -28.15
N VAL A 680 -1.95 26.79 -27.23
CA VAL A 680 -2.63 27.52 -26.14
C VAL A 680 -1.99 28.89 -25.95
N HIS A 681 -2.80 29.95 -26.05
CA HIS A 681 -2.39 31.34 -25.78
C HIS A 681 -3.34 31.98 -24.77
N LEU A 682 -2.78 32.59 -23.72
CA LEU A 682 -3.52 33.06 -22.54
C LEU A 682 -3.41 34.59 -22.39
N GLY A 683 -4.40 35.19 -21.74
CA GLY A 683 -4.36 36.60 -21.35
C GLY A 683 -4.49 37.61 -22.51
N ILE A 684 -5.17 37.22 -23.59
CA ILE A 684 -5.38 38.07 -24.76
C ILE A 684 -6.41 39.16 -24.43
N THR A 685 -5.98 40.43 -24.48
CA THR A 685 -6.79 41.61 -24.09
C THR A 685 -7.08 42.59 -25.22
N GLY A 686 -6.57 42.35 -26.44
CA GLY A 686 -6.75 43.23 -27.59
C GLY A 686 -6.59 42.51 -28.93
N GLN A 687 -7.10 43.13 -30.01
CA GLN A 687 -7.16 42.54 -31.36
C GLN A 687 -5.76 42.12 -31.88
N ASP A 688 -4.74 42.95 -31.70
CA ASP A 688 -3.37 42.62 -32.15
C ASP A 688 -2.81 41.37 -31.45
N GLY A 689 -3.16 41.18 -30.17
CA GLY A 689 -2.83 39.98 -29.41
C GLY A 689 -3.62 38.75 -29.85
N LEU A 690 -4.87 38.94 -30.32
CA LEU A 690 -5.68 37.88 -30.90
C LEU A 690 -5.10 37.41 -32.24
N GLU A 691 -4.72 38.31 -33.15
CA GLU A 691 -4.11 37.91 -34.42
C GLU A 691 -2.74 37.27 -34.20
N ALA A 692 -1.90 37.85 -33.34
CA ALA A 692 -0.63 37.22 -32.94
C ALA A 692 -0.81 35.90 -32.18
N ALA A 693 -2.01 35.57 -31.71
CA ALA A 693 -2.35 34.23 -31.22
C ALA A 693 -2.78 33.32 -32.39
N LEU A 694 -3.73 33.75 -33.23
CA LEU A 694 -4.24 32.98 -34.37
C LEU A 694 -3.13 32.61 -35.37
N ASP A 695 -2.18 33.51 -35.66
CA ASP A 695 -1.02 33.23 -36.51
C ASP A 695 -0.14 32.08 -35.98
N ARG A 696 0.03 31.99 -34.66
CA ARG A 696 0.80 30.91 -34.02
C ARG A 696 0.02 29.60 -33.95
N LEU A 697 -1.29 29.66 -33.72
CA LEU A 697 -2.16 28.46 -33.78
C LEU A 697 -2.22 27.89 -35.20
N ASP A 698 -2.31 28.74 -36.23
CA ASP A 698 -2.30 28.31 -37.63
C ASP A 698 -0.95 27.70 -38.03
N ALA A 699 0.17 28.26 -37.54
CA ALA A 699 1.51 27.68 -37.69
C ALA A 699 1.66 26.34 -36.95
N ALA A 700 0.95 26.14 -35.83
CA ALA A 700 0.82 24.86 -35.14
C ALA A 700 -0.19 23.90 -35.81
N GLY A 701 -0.79 24.29 -36.95
CA GLY A 701 -1.67 23.45 -37.76
C GLY A 701 -3.16 23.59 -37.48
N ALA A 702 -3.59 24.55 -36.65
CA ALA A 702 -4.99 24.73 -36.29
C ALA A 702 -5.94 24.86 -37.51
N ARG A 703 -7.17 24.39 -37.31
CA ARG A 703 -8.29 24.51 -38.27
C ARG A 703 -9.54 25.09 -37.63
N HIS A 704 -9.75 24.79 -36.35
CA HIS A 704 -10.76 25.41 -35.50
C HIS A 704 -10.09 25.94 -34.23
N TYR A 705 -10.73 26.89 -33.57
CA TYR A 705 -10.24 27.54 -32.37
C TYR A 705 -11.28 27.50 -31.24
N LEU A 706 -10.82 27.46 -29.99
CA LEU A 706 -11.64 27.73 -28.83
C LEU A 706 -11.26 29.09 -28.26
N VAL A 707 -12.22 30.03 -28.20
CA VAL A 707 -12.07 31.30 -27.49
C VAL A 707 -12.83 31.19 -26.17
N GLU A 708 -12.18 31.50 -25.05
CA GLU A 708 -12.69 31.22 -23.71
C GLU A 708 -12.27 32.32 -22.72
N ARG A 709 -13.16 32.79 -21.83
CA ARG A 709 -12.77 33.80 -20.82
C ARG A 709 -11.73 33.24 -19.85
N MET A 710 -10.72 34.04 -19.52
CA MET A 710 -9.75 33.69 -18.48
C MET A 710 -10.44 33.59 -17.12
N ALA A 711 -10.23 32.48 -16.41
CA ALA A 711 -10.70 32.31 -15.04
C ALA A 711 -9.93 33.19 -14.05
N PRO A 712 -10.50 33.48 -12.87
CA PRO A 712 -9.79 34.10 -11.76
C PRO A 712 -8.47 33.37 -11.39
N PRO A 713 -7.53 34.05 -10.71
CA PRO A 713 -6.41 33.38 -10.07
C PRO A 713 -6.91 32.42 -8.99
N GLY A 714 -6.15 31.34 -8.75
CA GLY A 714 -6.57 30.25 -7.87
C GLY A 714 -5.48 29.19 -7.71
N VAL A 715 -5.82 28.09 -7.07
CA VAL A 715 -4.97 26.89 -6.97
C VAL A 715 -5.43 25.89 -8.02
N ASP A 716 -4.51 25.40 -8.84
CA ASP A 716 -4.82 24.37 -9.83
C ASP A 716 -4.81 22.98 -9.18
N LEU A 717 -5.83 22.18 -9.51
CA LEU A 717 -5.93 20.76 -9.22
C LEU A 717 -5.89 19.96 -10.53
N ILE A 718 -5.50 18.70 -10.44
CA ILE A 718 -5.77 17.67 -11.46
C ILE A 718 -6.81 16.71 -10.89
N VAL A 719 -7.86 16.43 -11.65
CA VAL A 719 -8.86 15.41 -11.32
C VAL A 719 -9.11 14.55 -12.54
N GLY A 720 -8.86 13.25 -12.44
CA GLY A 720 -9.02 12.33 -13.56
C GLY A 720 -9.57 10.98 -13.14
N ALA A 721 -10.46 10.41 -13.96
CA ALA A 721 -10.89 9.03 -13.86
C ALA A 721 -10.32 8.25 -15.06
N ARG A 722 -9.66 7.12 -14.81
CA ARG A 722 -9.12 6.26 -15.88
C ARG A 722 -9.25 4.78 -15.56
N ARG A 723 -9.12 3.92 -16.56
CA ARG A 723 -9.28 2.47 -16.41
C ARG A 723 -7.92 1.80 -16.19
N ASP A 724 -7.65 1.37 -14.97
CA ASP A 724 -6.50 0.53 -14.64
C ASP A 724 -6.74 -0.90 -15.16
N PRO A 725 -5.74 -1.56 -15.79
CA PRO A 725 -5.93 -2.87 -16.40
C PRO A 725 -6.14 -4.03 -15.39
N VAL A 726 -5.84 -3.83 -14.11
CA VAL A 726 -5.98 -4.85 -13.06
C VAL A 726 -7.13 -4.52 -12.10
N PHE A 727 -7.36 -3.24 -11.81
CA PHE A 727 -8.37 -2.79 -10.85
C PHE A 727 -9.63 -2.17 -11.46
N GLY A 728 -9.66 -1.93 -12.78
CA GLY A 728 -10.80 -1.30 -13.45
C GLY A 728 -10.82 0.22 -13.25
N PRO A 729 -11.99 0.87 -13.18
CA PRO A 729 -12.11 2.32 -12.97
C PRO A 729 -11.39 2.81 -11.70
N VAL A 730 -10.48 3.77 -11.87
CA VAL A 730 -9.79 4.46 -10.77
C VAL A 730 -9.93 5.97 -10.93
N VAL A 731 -10.01 6.69 -9.81
CA VAL A 731 -10.10 8.16 -9.77
C VAL A 731 -8.90 8.72 -9.01
N LEU A 732 -8.33 9.79 -9.54
CA LEU A 732 -7.17 10.52 -9.06
C LEU A 732 -7.56 11.96 -8.75
N VAL A 733 -7.04 12.48 -7.64
CA VAL A 733 -7.06 13.91 -7.29
C VAL A 733 -5.62 14.31 -6.93
N GLY A 734 -5.12 15.41 -7.45
CA GLY A 734 -3.81 15.96 -7.09
C GLY A 734 -3.76 17.47 -7.24
N LEU A 735 -2.62 18.06 -6.87
CA LEU A 735 -2.31 19.43 -7.26
C LEU A 735 -1.92 19.47 -8.74
N GLY A 736 -2.34 20.51 -9.46
CA GLY A 736 -2.07 20.70 -10.88
C GLY A 736 -0.78 21.51 -11.14
N GLY A 737 -0.28 21.40 -12.38
CA GLY A 737 0.87 22.15 -12.87
C GLY A 737 2.23 21.48 -12.61
N THR A 738 3.22 21.91 -13.39
CA THR A 738 4.50 21.20 -13.62
C THR A 738 5.31 20.84 -12.38
N VAL A 739 5.22 21.64 -11.30
CA VAL A 739 5.91 21.33 -10.03
C VAL A 739 5.17 20.23 -9.25
N ALA A 740 3.84 20.20 -9.29
CA ALA A 740 3.04 19.17 -8.64
C ALA A 740 3.11 17.83 -9.39
N GLU A 741 3.15 17.87 -10.72
CA GLU A 741 3.45 16.72 -11.60
C GLU A 741 4.81 16.09 -11.24
N ALA A 742 5.86 16.91 -11.17
CA ALA A 742 7.22 16.47 -10.83
C ALA A 742 7.36 15.93 -9.39
N LEU A 743 6.52 16.38 -8.45
CA LEU A 743 6.40 15.80 -7.10
C LEU A 743 5.45 14.60 -7.05
N SER A 744 4.62 14.43 -8.08
CA SER A 744 3.57 13.41 -8.18
C SER A 744 2.64 13.36 -6.95
N ASP A 745 2.27 14.54 -6.43
CA ASP A 745 1.42 14.71 -5.23
C ASP A 745 -0.06 14.48 -5.55
N VAL A 746 -0.50 13.21 -5.43
CA VAL A 746 -1.85 12.76 -5.79
C VAL A 746 -2.38 11.71 -4.79
N ALA A 747 -3.68 11.76 -4.55
CA ALA A 747 -4.47 10.70 -3.92
C ALA A 747 -5.21 9.89 -5.00
N VAL A 748 -5.40 8.59 -4.77
CA VAL A 748 -6.07 7.67 -5.70
C VAL A 748 -7.15 6.87 -4.97
N ARG A 749 -8.22 6.50 -5.68
CA ARG A 749 -9.32 5.63 -5.25
C ARG A 749 -9.76 4.73 -6.41
N LEU A 750 -10.42 3.62 -6.11
CA LEU A 750 -11.21 2.86 -7.09
C LEU A 750 -12.60 3.47 -7.23
N ALA A 751 -13.18 3.46 -8.43
CA ALA A 751 -14.59 3.73 -8.65
C ALA A 751 -15.41 2.42 -8.68
N PRO A 752 -16.73 2.46 -8.43
CA PRO A 752 -17.47 3.60 -7.88
C PRO A 752 -17.05 3.89 -6.42
N LEU A 753 -17.14 5.16 -6.02
CA LEU A 753 -16.74 5.61 -4.69
C LEU A 753 -17.80 6.51 -4.04
N SER A 754 -17.89 6.46 -2.72
CA SER A 754 -18.79 7.33 -1.96
C SER A 754 -18.25 8.77 -1.84
N PRO A 755 -19.12 9.77 -1.66
CA PRO A 755 -18.69 11.13 -1.33
C PRO A 755 -17.79 11.21 -0.09
N VAL A 756 -17.95 10.33 0.90
CA VAL A 756 -17.07 10.27 2.10
C VAL A 756 -15.66 9.82 1.74
N GLN A 757 -15.51 8.94 0.75
CA GLN A 757 -14.19 8.53 0.24
C GLN A 757 -13.56 9.62 -0.63
N ALA A 758 -14.34 10.29 -1.49
CA ALA A 758 -13.86 11.44 -2.27
C ALA A 758 -13.41 12.60 -1.37
N ALA A 759 -14.23 12.98 -0.37
CA ALA A 759 -13.94 14.03 0.61
C ALA A 759 -12.63 13.82 1.38
N SER A 760 -12.18 12.57 1.53
CA SER A 760 -10.91 12.27 2.21
C SER A 760 -9.66 12.56 1.37
N MET A 761 -9.77 12.58 0.03
CA MET A 761 -8.63 12.66 -0.89
C MET A 761 -7.77 13.94 -0.75
N PRO A 762 -8.33 15.16 -0.60
CA PRO A 762 -7.53 16.37 -0.42
C PRO A 762 -6.64 16.34 0.82
N SER A 763 -7.05 15.63 1.89
CA SER A 763 -6.28 15.55 3.15
C SER A 763 -5.00 14.70 3.04
N GLU A 764 -4.90 13.87 2.00
CA GLU A 764 -3.76 12.98 1.76
C GLU A 764 -2.63 13.65 0.99
N LEU A 765 -2.91 14.78 0.31
CA LEU A 765 -1.92 15.53 -0.46
C LEU A 765 -0.84 16.12 0.47
N ALA A 766 0.40 16.18 -0.01
CA ALA A 766 1.48 16.89 0.65
C ALA A 766 1.13 18.38 0.75
N GLY A 767 0.74 18.99 -0.38
CA GLY A 767 0.38 20.40 -0.47
C GLY A 767 -1.06 20.75 -0.05
N HIS A 768 -1.79 19.87 0.64
CA HIS A 768 -3.17 20.07 1.12
C HIS A 768 -3.43 21.44 1.79
N ALA A 769 -2.45 22.04 2.46
CA ALA A 769 -2.56 23.36 3.07
C ALA A 769 -2.93 24.48 2.06
N LEU A 770 -2.53 24.36 0.78
CA LEU A 770 -2.91 25.28 -0.28
C LEU A 770 -4.43 25.31 -0.52
N LEU A 771 -5.12 24.23 -0.20
CA LEU A 771 -6.57 24.06 -0.33
C LEU A 771 -7.33 24.53 0.94
N ALA A 772 -6.59 24.90 1.99
CA ALA A 772 -7.10 25.36 3.29
C ALA A 772 -6.80 26.85 3.54
N GLY A 773 -6.84 27.69 2.49
CA GLY A 773 -6.71 29.14 2.64
C GLY A 773 -5.29 29.66 2.92
N TRP A 774 -4.25 28.90 2.57
CA TRP A 774 -2.85 29.29 2.82
C TRP A 774 -2.55 30.72 2.35
N ARG A 775 -2.08 31.56 3.29
CA ARG A 775 -1.78 33.00 3.09
C ARG A 775 -2.96 33.83 2.53
N GLY A 776 -4.20 33.43 2.80
CA GLY A 776 -5.40 34.10 2.28
C GLY A 776 -5.75 33.71 0.84
N GLY A 777 -5.23 32.57 0.37
CA GLY A 777 -5.75 31.90 -0.83
C GLY A 777 -7.19 31.36 -0.63
N PRO A 778 -7.75 30.71 -1.65
CA PRO A 778 -9.08 30.12 -1.56
C PRO A 778 -9.11 28.92 -0.59
N VAL A 779 -10.32 28.60 -0.11
CA VAL A 779 -10.61 27.41 0.69
C VAL A 779 -11.47 26.49 -0.16
N LEU A 780 -11.09 25.22 -0.23
CA LEU A 780 -11.80 24.19 -0.98
C LEU A 780 -13.13 23.83 -0.31
N ASP A 781 -14.23 23.90 -1.06
CA ASP A 781 -15.44 23.16 -0.67
C ASP A 781 -15.21 21.67 -1.01
N VAL A 782 -15.14 20.86 0.06
CA VAL A 782 -14.83 19.43 -0.02
C VAL A 782 -16.04 18.64 -0.56
N ASP A 783 -17.26 19.12 -0.35
CA ASP A 783 -18.47 18.49 -0.91
C ASP A 783 -18.68 18.90 -2.38
N GLU A 784 -18.23 20.09 -2.82
CA GLU A 784 -18.14 20.48 -4.24
C GLU A 784 -17.18 19.54 -4.98
N LEU A 785 -15.93 19.41 -4.51
CA LEU A 785 -14.95 18.50 -5.14
C LEU A 785 -15.43 17.04 -5.13
N SER A 786 -16.09 16.61 -4.05
CA SER A 786 -16.61 15.25 -3.95
C SER A 786 -17.65 14.94 -5.03
N GLN A 787 -18.47 15.92 -5.42
CA GLN A 787 -19.41 15.76 -6.54
C GLN A 787 -18.68 15.57 -7.87
N VAL A 788 -17.65 16.38 -8.15
CA VAL A 788 -16.82 16.25 -9.37
C VAL A 788 -16.16 14.86 -9.42
N VAL A 789 -15.51 14.45 -8.34
CA VAL A 789 -14.75 13.19 -8.23
C VAL A 789 -15.67 11.97 -8.39
N VAL A 790 -16.85 11.98 -7.76
CA VAL A 790 -17.83 10.89 -7.90
C VAL A 790 -18.44 10.86 -9.30
N ALA A 791 -18.83 12.02 -9.86
CA ALA A 791 -19.44 12.08 -11.19
C ALA A 791 -18.50 11.58 -12.31
N LEU A 792 -17.19 11.85 -12.20
CA LEU A 792 -16.18 11.31 -13.13
C LEU A 792 -15.98 9.79 -12.95
N GLY A 793 -15.95 9.31 -11.70
CA GLY A 793 -15.83 7.88 -11.39
C GLY A 793 -17.02 7.06 -11.88
N ASP A 794 -18.23 7.50 -11.56
CA ASP A 794 -19.48 6.83 -11.93
C ASP A 794 -19.72 6.84 -13.45
N LEU A 795 -19.28 7.90 -14.16
CA LEU A 795 -19.32 7.93 -15.62
C LEU A 795 -18.38 6.89 -16.26
N LEU A 796 -17.18 6.71 -15.72
CA LEU A 796 -16.24 5.72 -16.24
C LEU A 796 -16.61 4.27 -15.87
N ASP A 797 -17.20 4.06 -14.69
CA ASP A 797 -17.73 2.75 -14.27
C ASP A 797 -18.92 2.32 -15.15
N ALA A 798 -19.89 3.22 -15.36
CA ALA A 798 -21.07 2.92 -16.17
C ALA A 798 -20.79 2.86 -17.69
N ASN A 799 -19.69 3.45 -18.19
CA ASN A 799 -19.39 3.51 -19.62
C ASN A 799 -18.12 2.71 -20.01
N PRO A 800 -18.26 1.48 -20.54
CA PRO A 800 -17.12 0.66 -20.96
C PRO A 800 -16.45 1.14 -22.26
N LEU A 801 -17.01 2.15 -22.94
CA LEU A 801 -16.46 2.72 -24.19
C LEU A 801 -15.52 3.92 -23.94
N LEU A 802 -15.25 4.23 -22.67
CA LEU A 802 -14.26 5.22 -22.24
C LEU A 802 -13.17 4.54 -21.41
N ASP A 803 -11.93 4.98 -21.60
CA ASP A 803 -10.79 4.55 -20.78
C ASP A 803 -10.22 5.69 -19.93
N GLU A 804 -10.39 6.96 -20.30
CA GLU A 804 -9.91 8.11 -19.49
C GLU A 804 -10.76 9.38 -19.65
N ILE A 805 -10.91 10.13 -18.55
CA ILE A 805 -11.53 11.45 -18.45
C ILE A 805 -10.65 12.28 -17.50
N GLU A 806 -10.02 13.35 -17.97
CA GLU A 806 -9.15 14.23 -17.15
C GLU A 806 -9.61 15.69 -17.20
N ILE A 807 -9.55 16.36 -16.05
CA ILE A 807 -9.70 17.82 -15.89
C ILE A 807 -8.37 18.35 -15.36
N ASN A 808 -7.61 19.04 -16.22
CA ASN A 808 -6.26 19.48 -15.92
C ASN A 808 -5.94 20.84 -16.59
N PRO A 809 -6.08 21.98 -15.89
CA PRO A 809 -6.43 22.10 -14.47
C PRO A 809 -7.93 22.25 -14.20
N LEU A 810 -8.37 21.69 -13.07
CA LEU A 810 -9.56 22.11 -12.34
C LEU A 810 -9.12 23.18 -11.34
N ARG A 811 -9.48 24.45 -11.56
CA ARG A 811 -9.01 25.56 -10.71
C ARG A 811 -9.96 25.81 -9.54
N LEU A 812 -9.42 25.75 -8.32
CA LEU A 812 -10.04 26.29 -7.12
C LEU A 812 -9.86 27.81 -7.09
N THR A 813 -10.96 28.55 -7.23
CA THR A 813 -11.02 30.01 -7.14
C THR A 813 -11.63 30.46 -5.80
N ALA A 814 -11.80 31.77 -5.60
CA ALA A 814 -12.55 32.29 -4.45
C ALA A 814 -14.08 32.01 -4.52
N ASP A 815 -14.60 31.68 -5.71
CA ASP A 815 -16.02 31.52 -5.99
C ASP A 815 -16.44 30.04 -6.22
N GLY A 816 -15.50 29.09 -6.16
CA GLY A 816 -15.71 27.66 -6.41
C GLY A 816 -14.69 27.03 -7.35
N LEU A 817 -14.95 25.79 -7.77
CA LEU A 817 -14.12 25.02 -8.72
C LEU A 817 -14.55 25.26 -10.18
N VAL A 818 -13.58 25.45 -11.08
CA VAL A 818 -13.84 25.65 -12.52
C VAL A 818 -12.85 24.88 -13.41
N ALA A 819 -13.37 24.10 -14.35
CA ALA A 819 -12.59 23.30 -15.29
C ALA A 819 -12.03 24.15 -16.43
N LEU A 820 -10.71 24.26 -16.53
CA LEU A 820 -10.01 25.12 -17.50
C LEU A 820 -9.48 24.37 -18.73
N ASP A 821 -9.37 23.05 -18.65
CA ASP A 821 -9.18 22.13 -19.78
C ASP A 821 -9.91 20.82 -19.48
N ALA A 822 -10.18 20.01 -20.49
CA ALA A 822 -10.84 18.71 -20.36
C ALA A 822 -10.40 17.76 -21.49
N VAL A 823 -10.01 16.54 -21.12
CA VAL A 823 -9.61 15.47 -22.04
C VAL A 823 -10.51 14.25 -21.82
N ILE A 824 -10.95 13.60 -22.91
CA ILE A 824 -11.72 12.35 -22.88
C ILE A 824 -11.13 11.39 -23.91
N ILE A 825 -10.69 10.22 -23.45
CA ILE A 825 -10.13 9.17 -24.29
C ILE A 825 -11.14 8.01 -24.40
N PRO A 826 -11.69 7.76 -25.60
CA PRO A 826 -12.52 6.58 -25.86
C PRO A 826 -11.64 5.32 -25.91
N ARG A 827 -12.22 4.20 -25.52
CA ARG A 827 -11.61 2.87 -25.68
C ARG A 827 -11.52 2.49 -27.15
N GLU A 828 -10.38 2.00 -27.60
CA GLU A 828 -10.23 1.53 -28.98
C GLU A 828 -10.87 0.14 -29.16
N ALA A 829 -11.42 -0.13 -30.35
CA ALA A 829 -12.46 -1.16 -30.53
C ALA A 829 -11.95 -2.61 -30.40
N ASP A 830 -10.67 -2.86 -30.63
CA ASP A 830 -10.08 -4.21 -30.48
C ASP A 830 -9.91 -4.59 -29.00
N ASP A 831 -9.59 -3.63 -28.12
CA ASP A 831 -9.49 -3.84 -26.67
C ASP A 831 -10.86 -3.96 -25.99
N ALA A 832 -11.97 -3.76 -26.71
CA ALA A 832 -13.33 -3.84 -26.17
C ALA A 832 -13.89 -5.29 -26.10
N GLN A 833 -13.14 -6.30 -26.58
CA GLN A 833 -13.53 -7.71 -26.42
C GLN A 833 -13.12 -8.22 -25.03
N PRO A 834 -14.03 -8.82 -24.25
CA PRO A 834 -13.62 -9.59 -23.07
C PRO A 834 -12.88 -10.84 -23.55
N HIS A 835 -11.60 -10.97 -23.20
CA HIS A 835 -10.88 -12.23 -23.33
C HIS A 835 -11.54 -13.26 -22.39
N LEU A 836 -12.09 -14.33 -22.99
CA LEU A 836 -12.78 -15.45 -22.33
C LEU A 836 -11.81 -16.52 -21.81
#